data_AF-A0A523TZ36-F1
#
_entry.id   AF-A0A523TZ36-F1
#
_cell.length_a   1.000
_cell.length_b   1.000
_cell.length_c   1.000
_cell.angle_alpha   90.00
_cell.angle_beta   90.00
_cell.angle_gamma   90.00
#
_symmetry.space_group_name_H-M   'P 1'
#
loop_
_entity.id
_entity.type
_entity.pdbx_description
1 polymer ?
#
loop_
_entity_poly.entity_id
_entity_poly.type
_entity_poly.pdbx_seq_one_letter_code
_entity_poly.pdbx_strand_id
1 'polypeptide(L)'
;MLPALAAKIGEPGWTYIIIHALAFLAVFLPAMYLFIGGMWKIWKVCRTAQPCDRWDKSGKRWKSVIVNVFGQRRVISENWGWLHFFFFWGFMIHLFSTGEMFLKGIYEGISFSFITLPLYNLIKGLEDLFILVTLACVVIGFYRRLALKPPELKGEPYAKSDALWILGFIGVHMFLLMLMEAVHVSICRIDANAISAGKVSVYFDFMWAGGNSLKFFTGIVGFVMPASHTFHQVLWWIHLAVLLSFLVYITPASGRIKGLGISKHVHIFFSMLSCYMRDLTGKPNDLRPLTIDLEAEEMPQLGVKKIEHYNVKDFVDGYACTQCGRCQAECPAFNTGKPLNPKKIVNDIRHHVIDCGNILIKKHKAGKDWYTVLSDEEKEQLEKEKPGDVRAKEQAAAEKWAGENLSDKEKEMLEKPVPSEILKREELWYCTTCRACVEACPVFIEHPVKITEARRNLVMEESDFPAEAQTFFTNMENNFNPWQIGYATRADWTEGLDIPKLSEKSDVEYLLFVGCAGSFDARAKKSMLALVKILKAAGVSFGILGEEEQCCGDSLRRMGNEYLAQMLVQQNVETMNGYGVKKIIVNCPHGYNTLKNEYPDFGGKYEVISGPEIIARLIKDNKLKLKGGKGKKLTFHDSCYYGRYNNLFKEPRKAIDSVPGVIRLEMDKNMRKSFCCGAGGGRNWLEEEVEPEKGIYRINETRVDMALSKNPEIICTACPFCLTMFEDGLKAKEKEDKVKVLDIAELVADAMMEDAPDAETPE
;
A
#
# COMPACT_ATOMS: atom_id res chain seq x y z
N MET A 1 -15.94 49.79 20.23
CA MET A 1 -16.46 49.20 18.97
C MET A 1 -17.91 48.71 19.10
N LEU A 2 -18.31 48.01 20.17
CA LEU A 2 -19.71 47.56 20.38
C LEU A 2 -20.80 48.68 20.43
N PRO A 3 -20.59 49.84 21.06
CA PRO A 3 -21.64 50.88 21.14
C PRO A 3 -21.90 51.58 19.80
N ALA A 4 -20.88 51.70 18.94
CA ALA A 4 -21.01 52.29 17.61
C ALA A 4 -21.66 51.34 16.59
N LEU A 5 -21.57 50.02 16.81
CA LEU A 5 -22.32 49.03 16.05
C LEU A 5 -23.82 49.10 16.38
N ALA A 6 -24.17 49.27 17.66
CA ALA A 6 -25.56 49.31 18.11
C ALA A 6 -26.38 50.47 17.50
N ALA A 7 -25.75 51.62 17.26
CA ALA A 7 -26.40 52.78 16.65
C ALA A 7 -26.75 52.61 15.16
N LYS A 8 -26.13 51.66 14.46
CA LYS A 8 -26.35 51.40 13.02
C LYS A 8 -27.38 50.30 12.71
N ILE A 9 -27.86 49.57 13.73
CA ILE A 9 -28.79 48.43 13.59
C ILE A 9 -30.17 48.86 13.02
N GLY A 10 -30.49 50.16 13.00
CA GLY A 10 -31.74 50.71 12.46
C GLY A 10 -31.69 51.19 11.00
N GLU A 11 -30.55 51.15 10.32
CA GLU A 11 -30.46 51.52 8.90
C GLU A 11 -30.88 50.33 8.00
N PRO A 12 -31.65 50.53 6.91
CA PRO A 12 -32.19 49.45 6.06
C PRO A 12 -31.14 48.44 5.55
N GLY A 13 -29.89 48.87 5.37
CA GLY A 13 -28.78 48.00 4.96
C GLY A 13 -28.30 47.03 6.04
N TRP A 14 -28.35 47.42 7.32
CA TRP A 14 -27.89 46.57 8.43
C TRP A 14 -28.88 45.46 8.74
N THR A 15 -30.18 45.72 8.60
CA THR A 15 -31.21 44.69 8.75
C THR A 15 -31.02 43.56 7.74
N TYR A 16 -30.72 43.89 6.47
CA TYR A 16 -30.42 42.89 5.44
C TYR A 16 -29.17 42.07 5.78
N ILE A 17 -28.06 42.72 6.16
CA ILE A 17 -26.80 42.04 6.52
C ILE A 17 -27.02 41.07 7.69
N ILE A 18 -27.75 41.49 8.72
CA ILE A 18 -28.05 40.66 9.88
C ILE A 18 -28.93 39.46 9.48
N ILE A 19 -29.99 39.69 8.71
CA ILE A 19 -30.87 38.59 8.24
C ILE A 19 -30.09 37.60 7.38
N HIS A 20 -29.24 38.08 6.46
CA HIS A 20 -28.41 37.24 5.60
C HIS A 20 -27.42 36.40 6.41
N ALA A 21 -26.72 37.01 7.37
CA ALA A 21 -25.79 36.32 8.25
C ALA A 21 -26.49 35.27 9.13
N LEU A 22 -27.67 35.60 9.69
CA LEU A 22 -28.47 34.65 10.47
C LEU A 22 -28.95 33.49 9.60
N ALA A 23 -29.43 33.76 8.39
CA ALA A 23 -29.80 32.72 7.43
C ALA A 23 -28.60 31.83 7.09
N PHE A 24 -27.41 32.41 6.88
CA PHE A 24 -26.20 31.67 6.55
C PHE A 24 -25.82 30.72 7.70
N LEU A 25 -25.76 31.24 8.92
CA LEU A 25 -25.47 30.45 10.12
C LEU A 25 -26.49 29.34 10.35
N ALA A 26 -27.78 29.58 10.04
CA ALA A 26 -28.85 28.59 10.18
C ALA A 26 -28.65 27.36 9.28
N VAL A 27 -28.02 27.50 8.11
CA VAL A 27 -27.71 26.35 7.22
C VAL A 27 -26.29 25.81 7.45
N PHE A 28 -25.33 26.70 7.70
CA PHE A 28 -23.92 26.38 7.86
C PHE A 28 -23.63 25.58 9.13
N LEU A 29 -24.14 26.01 10.30
CA LEU A 29 -23.84 25.35 11.57
C LEU A 29 -24.35 23.90 11.64
N PRO A 30 -25.59 23.58 11.21
CA PRO A 30 -26.04 22.19 11.16
C PRO A 30 -25.21 21.33 10.21
N ALA A 31 -24.84 21.84 9.02
CA ALA A 31 -24.01 21.12 8.08
C ALA A 31 -22.62 20.81 8.66
N MET A 32 -21.99 21.79 9.31
CA MET A 32 -20.71 21.61 10.00
C MET A 32 -20.80 20.66 11.19
N TYR A 33 -21.87 20.73 11.99
CA TYR A 33 -22.10 19.79 13.08
C TYR A 33 -22.19 18.34 12.58
N LEU A 34 -22.95 18.10 11.50
CA LEU A 34 -23.07 16.78 10.88
C LEU A 34 -21.72 16.31 10.29
N PHE A 35 -21.01 17.19 9.61
CA PHE A 35 -19.70 16.89 9.03
C PHE A 35 -18.66 16.53 10.10
N ILE A 36 -18.44 17.43 11.07
CA ILE A 36 -17.46 17.25 12.15
C ILE A 36 -17.85 16.04 13.01
N GLY A 37 -19.13 15.89 13.37
CA GLY A 37 -19.62 14.74 14.12
C GLY A 37 -19.42 13.41 13.37
N GLY A 38 -19.62 13.41 12.04
CA GLY A 38 -19.37 12.27 11.17
C GLY A 38 -17.90 11.89 11.10
N MET A 39 -17.01 12.86 10.89
CA MET A 39 -15.56 12.65 10.89
C MET A 39 -15.05 12.19 12.25
N TRP A 40 -15.54 12.80 13.34
CA TRP A 40 -15.22 12.42 14.70
C TRP A 40 -15.67 10.99 15.02
N LYS A 41 -16.82 10.55 14.49
CA LYS A 41 -17.28 9.16 14.63
C LYS A 41 -16.29 8.20 13.98
N ILE A 42 -15.83 8.45 12.75
CA ILE A 42 -14.83 7.59 12.10
C ILE A 42 -13.55 7.55 12.93
N TRP A 43 -13.06 8.70 13.38
CA TRP A 43 -11.88 8.77 14.23
C TRP A 43 -12.03 7.95 15.53
N LYS A 44 -13.21 8.00 16.18
CA LYS A 44 -13.51 7.16 17.34
C LYS A 44 -13.45 5.68 17.02
N VAL A 45 -13.99 5.23 15.87
CA VAL A 45 -13.87 3.83 15.43
C VAL A 45 -12.41 3.44 15.20
N CYS A 46 -11.61 4.28 14.52
CA CYS A 46 -10.18 4.00 14.34
C CYS A 46 -9.43 3.82 15.67
N ARG A 47 -9.86 4.50 16.74
CA ARG A 47 -9.25 4.40 18.08
C ARG A 47 -9.64 3.16 18.87
N THR A 48 -10.59 2.34 18.41
CA THR A 48 -10.94 1.05 19.04
C THR A 48 -10.02 -0.08 18.57
N ALA A 49 -9.30 0.12 17.47
CA ALA A 49 -8.37 -0.85 16.92
C ALA A 49 -7.08 -0.96 17.77
N GLN A 50 -6.31 -2.03 17.55
CA GLN A 50 -5.02 -2.21 18.21
C GLN A 50 -4.07 -1.02 17.89
N PRO A 51 -3.32 -0.46 18.85
CA PRO A 51 -2.35 0.58 18.58
C PRO A 51 -1.22 0.03 17.71
N CYS A 52 -0.60 0.92 16.94
CA CYS A 52 0.59 0.61 16.16
C CYS A 52 1.58 1.77 16.24
N ASP A 53 2.87 1.46 16.37
CA ASP A 53 3.92 2.48 16.40
C ASP A 53 4.22 3.00 14.98
N ARG A 54 3.50 4.07 14.58
CA ARG A 54 3.63 4.73 13.27
C ARG A 54 3.71 6.25 13.40
N TRP A 55 4.17 6.73 14.55
CA TRP A 55 4.26 8.16 14.86
C TRP A 55 5.71 8.68 14.90
N ASP A 56 6.70 7.80 14.77
CA ASP A 56 8.13 8.12 14.66
C ASP A 56 8.49 8.91 13.38
N LYS A 57 9.70 9.49 13.32
CA LYS A 57 10.27 10.10 12.09
C LYS A 57 9.31 11.08 11.38
N SER A 58 8.62 11.92 12.14
CA SER A 58 7.56 12.84 11.66
C SER A 58 7.93 13.59 10.36
N GLY A 59 9.16 14.12 10.24
CA GLY A 59 9.60 14.80 9.01
C GLY A 59 9.58 13.92 7.74
N LYS A 60 9.98 12.65 7.83
CA LYS A 60 9.92 11.70 6.70
C LYS A 60 8.47 11.29 6.37
N ARG A 61 7.59 11.26 7.38
CA ARG A 61 6.16 10.98 7.22
C ARG A 61 5.43 12.14 6.54
N TRP A 62 5.66 13.38 6.98
CA TRP A 62 5.13 14.56 6.30
C TRP A 62 5.68 14.72 4.88
N LYS A 63 6.96 14.43 4.64
CA LYS A 63 7.50 14.35 3.27
C LYS A 63 6.74 13.36 2.41
N SER A 64 6.31 12.22 2.96
CA SER A 64 5.47 11.25 2.25
C SER A 64 4.11 11.86 1.87
N VAL A 65 3.46 12.55 2.81
CA VAL A 65 2.17 13.22 2.56
C VAL A 65 2.33 14.29 1.48
N ILE A 66 3.33 15.17 1.61
CA ILE A 66 3.58 16.25 0.63
C ILE A 66 3.84 15.68 -0.76
N VAL A 67 4.72 14.68 -0.89
CA VAL A 67 5.10 14.12 -2.20
C VAL A 67 3.96 13.31 -2.83
N ASN A 68 3.24 12.51 -2.06
CA ASN A 68 2.29 11.53 -2.60
C ASN A 68 0.83 12.03 -2.59
N VAL A 69 0.43 12.87 -1.63
CA VAL A 69 -0.91 13.46 -1.56
C VAL A 69 -0.95 14.77 -2.32
N PHE A 70 -0.16 15.78 -1.95
CA PHE A 70 -0.20 17.08 -2.63
C PHE A 70 0.52 17.03 -3.99
N GLY A 71 1.71 16.42 -4.04
CA GLY A 71 2.48 16.23 -5.27
C GLY A 71 1.92 15.13 -6.19
N GLN A 72 0.95 14.34 -5.72
CA GLN A 72 0.27 13.29 -6.50
C GLN A 72 1.22 12.31 -7.23
N ARG A 73 2.49 12.18 -6.80
CA ARG A 73 3.56 11.48 -7.56
C ARG A 73 3.19 10.06 -7.97
N ARG A 74 2.60 9.29 -7.05
CA ARG A 74 2.14 7.91 -7.33
C ARG A 74 0.79 7.86 -8.06
N VAL A 75 -0.02 8.91 -7.98
CA VAL A 75 -1.28 8.96 -8.72
C VAL A 75 -0.99 9.16 -10.21
N ILE A 76 -0.14 10.12 -10.56
CA ILE A 76 0.23 10.47 -11.95
C ILE A 76 1.20 9.47 -12.60
N SER A 77 1.69 8.46 -11.87
CA SER A 77 2.52 7.40 -12.46
C SER A 77 1.72 6.49 -13.42
N GLU A 78 0.40 6.66 -13.48
CA GLU A 78 -0.51 5.99 -14.40
C GLU A 78 -1.24 7.06 -15.22
N ASN A 79 -1.50 6.80 -16.51
CA ASN A 79 -2.01 7.81 -17.46
C ASN A 79 -3.31 8.49 -17.00
N TRP A 80 -4.29 7.72 -16.52
CA TRP A 80 -5.55 8.25 -15.99
C TRP A 80 -5.41 9.00 -14.65
N GLY A 81 -4.22 8.96 -14.04
CA GLY A 81 -3.89 9.73 -12.85
C GLY A 81 -3.86 11.24 -13.09
N TRP A 82 -3.58 11.69 -14.31
CA TRP A 82 -3.61 13.12 -14.67
C TRP A 82 -5.01 13.73 -14.52
N LEU A 83 -6.05 12.96 -14.85
CA LEU A 83 -7.43 13.39 -14.62
C LEU A 83 -7.69 13.68 -13.13
N HIS A 84 -7.20 12.79 -12.24
CA HIS A 84 -7.30 12.99 -10.80
C HIS A 84 -6.44 14.18 -10.31
N PHE A 85 -5.25 14.38 -10.89
CA PHE A 85 -4.38 15.52 -10.58
C PHE A 85 -5.11 16.85 -10.79
N PHE A 86 -5.79 17.02 -11.93
CA PHE A 86 -6.54 18.24 -12.21
C PHE A 86 -7.76 18.42 -11.33
N PHE A 87 -8.50 17.34 -11.01
CA PHE A 87 -9.57 17.41 -10.00
C PHE A 87 -9.04 17.87 -8.63
N PHE A 88 -7.93 17.30 -8.17
CA PHE A 88 -7.35 17.61 -6.87
C PHE A 88 -6.86 19.05 -6.80
N TRP A 89 -6.05 19.51 -7.77
CA TRP A 89 -5.54 20.88 -7.77
C TRP A 89 -6.62 21.92 -8.09
N GLY A 90 -7.60 21.57 -8.93
CA GLY A 90 -8.81 22.35 -9.09
C GLY A 90 -9.49 22.57 -7.73
N PHE A 91 -9.79 21.50 -7.01
CA PHE A 91 -10.36 21.61 -5.66
C PHE A 91 -9.48 22.44 -4.70
N MET A 92 -8.16 22.24 -4.67
CA MET A 92 -7.25 23.01 -3.81
C MET A 92 -7.25 24.51 -4.09
N ILE A 93 -7.28 24.90 -5.36
CA ILE A 93 -7.32 26.32 -5.76
C ILE A 93 -8.68 26.93 -5.35
N HIS A 94 -9.78 26.22 -5.60
CA HIS A 94 -11.12 26.69 -5.27
C HIS A 94 -11.43 26.74 -3.77
N LEU A 95 -10.67 26.03 -2.92
CA LEU A 95 -10.79 26.16 -1.47
C LEU A 95 -10.51 27.60 -1.00
N PHE A 96 -9.69 28.36 -1.73
CA PHE A 96 -9.43 29.76 -1.41
C PHE A 96 -10.70 30.62 -1.57
N SER A 97 -11.32 30.61 -2.75
CA SER A 97 -12.62 31.29 -2.98
C SER A 97 -13.73 30.78 -2.06
N THR A 98 -13.78 29.48 -1.80
CA THR A 98 -14.77 28.89 -0.88
C THR A 98 -14.61 29.44 0.54
N GLY A 99 -13.36 29.59 1.01
CA GLY A 99 -13.05 30.21 2.29
C GLY A 99 -13.47 31.69 2.34
N GLU A 100 -13.18 32.45 1.28
CA GLU A 100 -13.63 33.85 1.16
C GLU A 100 -15.16 33.95 1.16
N MET A 101 -15.84 33.06 0.45
CA MET A 101 -17.30 32.98 0.37
C MET A 101 -17.93 32.73 1.75
N PHE A 102 -17.39 31.80 2.54
CA PHE A 102 -17.87 31.55 3.90
C PHE A 102 -17.72 32.75 4.81
N LEU A 103 -16.61 33.49 4.70
CA LEU A 103 -16.39 34.70 5.49
C LEU A 103 -17.36 35.81 5.08
N LYS A 104 -17.61 35.99 3.78
CA LYS A 104 -18.62 36.92 3.25
C LYS A 104 -20.04 36.57 3.71
N GLY A 105 -20.33 35.28 3.88
CA GLY A 105 -21.59 34.80 4.44
C GLY A 105 -21.84 35.28 5.89
N ILE A 106 -20.78 35.50 6.66
CA ILE A 106 -20.86 36.05 8.04
C ILE A 106 -20.87 37.58 8.02
N TYR A 107 -19.97 38.18 7.24
CA TYR A 107 -19.88 39.62 7.08
C TYR A 107 -19.36 39.97 5.67
N GLU A 108 -20.18 40.67 4.89
CA GLU A 108 -19.90 40.98 3.48
C GLU A 108 -18.59 41.75 3.26
N GLY A 109 -18.12 42.49 4.27
CA GLY A 109 -16.88 43.27 4.19
C GLY A 109 -15.58 42.47 4.38
N ILE A 110 -15.63 41.16 4.65
CA ILE A 110 -14.41 40.33 4.75
C ILE A 110 -14.00 39.86 3.36
N SER A 111 -12.77 40.17 2.97
CA SER A 111 -12.14 39.64 1.75
C SER A 111 -10.70 39.26 2.03
N PHE A 112 -10.17 38.31 1.25
CA PHE A 112 -8.75 37.98 1.22
C PHE A 112 -7.91 38.97 0.41
N SER A 113 -8.47 40.12 0.01
CA SER A 113 -7.79 41.22 -0.66
C SER A 113 -6.64 41.84 0.15
N PHE A 114 -6.45 41.46 1.41
CA PHE A 114 -5.27 41.83 2.20
C PHE A 114 -3.97 41.19 1.70
N ILE A 115 -4.07 40.11 0.91
CA ILE A 115 -2.93 39.52 0.19
C ILE A 115 -2.55 40.48 -0.94
N THR A 116 -1.25 40.64 -1.22
CA THR A 116 -0.76 41.58 -2.25
C THR A 116 -1.57 41.45 -3.54
N LEU A 117 -2.08 42.59 -4.06
CA LEU A 117 -2.96 42.63 -5.23
C LEU A 117 -2.50 41.75 -6.42
N PRO A 118 -1.20 41.67 -6.78
CA PRO A 118 -0.74 40.77 -7.84
C PRO A 118 -0.99 39.29 -7.57
N LEU A 119 -0.76 38.83 -6.33
CA LEU A 119 -0.96 37.43 -5.93
C LEU A 119 -2.44 37.08 -5.85
N TYR A 120 -3.28 37.99 -5.34
CA TYR A 120 -4.72 37.78 -5.32
C TYR A 120 -5.27 37.62 -6.76
N ASN A 121 -4.86 38.49 -7.68
CA ASN A 121 -5.28 38.42 -9.08
C ASN A 121 -4.79 37.15 -9.78
N LEU A 122 -3.58 36.69 -9.46
CA LEU A 122 -3.07 35.40 -9.95
C LEU A 122 -3.96 34.24 -9.48
N ILE A 123 -4.33 34.20 -8.20
CA ILE A 123 -5.19 33.15 -7.65
C ILE A 123 -6.57 33.16 -8.35
N LYS A 124 -7.19 34.34 -8.52
CA LYS A 124 -8.47 34.46 -9.23
C LYS A 124 -8.39 34.02 -10.70
N GLY A 125 -7.33 34.41 -11.41
CA GLY A 125 -7.12 33.93 -12.79
C GLY A 125 -6.90 32.41 -12.87
N LEU A 126 -6.25 31.81 -11.86
CA LEU A 126 -6.10 30.36 -11.76
C LEU A 126 -7.43 29.68 -11.43
N GLU A 127 -8.27 30.24 -10.57
CA GLU A 127 -9.63 29.75 -10.30
C GLU A 127 -10.41 29.61 -11.61
N ASP A 128 -10.53 30.69 -12.40
CA ASP A 128 -11.23 30.68 -13.69
C ASP A 128 -10.73 29.60 -14.65
N LEU A 129 -9.41 29.48 -14.78
CA LEU A 129 -8.80 28.44 -15.62
C LEU A 129 -9.18 27.05 -15.13
N PHE A 130 -9.07 26.80 -13.81
CA PHE A 130 -9.33 25.50 -13.24
C PHE A 130 -10.81 25.14 -13.18
N ILE A 131 -11.75 26.10 -13.21
CA ILE A 131 -13.18 25.82 -13.45
C ILE A 131 -13.34 25.09 -14.79
N LEU A 132 -12.79 25.65 -15.87
CA LEU A 132 -12.91 25.09 -17.22
C LEU A 132 -12.19 23.74 -17.34
N VAL A 133 -10.97 23.64 -16.81
CA VAL A 133 -10.21 22.38 -16.79
C VAL A 133 -10.97 21.32 -16.01
N THR A 134 -11.53 21.66 -14.85
CA THR A 134 -12.29 20.73 -14.02
C THR A 134 -13.57 20.28 -14.72
N LEU A 135 -14.32 21.17 -15.35
CA LEU A 135 -15.52 20.82 -16.14
C LEU A 135 -15.18 19.89 -17.32
N ALA A 136 -14.09 20.15 -18.04
CA ALA A 136 -13.60 19.23 -19.08
C ALA A 136 -13.25 17.86 -18.48
N CYS A 137 -12.58 17.84 -17.32
CA CYS A 137 -12.29 16.60 -16.59
C CYS A 137 -13.57 15.88 -16.15
N VAL A 138 -14.62 16.59 -15.75
CA VAL A 138 -15.94 16.02 -15.42
C VAL A 138 -16.52 15.26 -16.60
N VAL A 139 -16.52 15.87 -17.79
CA VAL A 139 -17.00 15.23 -19.03
C VAL A 139 -16.19 13.97 -19.35
N ILE A 140 -14.86 14.06 -19.31
CA ILE A 140 -13.97 12.91 -19.53
C ILE A 140 -14.21 11.81 -18.47
N GLY A 141 -14.46 12.21 -17.23
CA GLY A 141 -14.79 11.31 -16.12
C GLY A 141 -16.08 10.54 -16.37
N PHE A 142 -17.13 11.21 -16.86
CA PHE A 142 -18.41 10.57 -17.20
C PHE A 142 -18.24 9.64 -18.39
N TYR A 143 -17.53 10.09 -19.44
CA TYR A 143 -17.21 9.26 -20.60
C TYR A 143 -16.47 7.98 -20.20
N ARG A 144 -15.43 8.09 -19.36
CA ARG A 144 -14.67 6.93 -18.89
C ARG A 144 -15.53 5.94 -18.10
N ARG A 145 -16.50 6.42 -17.32
CA ARG A 145 -17.34 5.57 -16.45
C ARG A 145 -18.56 4.99 -17.16
N LEU A 146 -19.18 5.75 -18.06
CA LEU A 146 -20.41 5.37 -18.74
C LEU A 146 -20.17 4.72 -20.10
N ALA A 147 -19.11 5.10 -20.82
CA ALA A 147 -18.77 4.54 -22.13
C ALA A 147 -17.63 3.51 -22.04
N LEU A 148 -16.43 3.89 -21.56
CA LEU A 148 -15.25 2.99 -21.59
C LEU A 148 -15.34 1.80 -20.63
N LYS A 149 -15.95 1.99 -19.44
CA LYS A 149 -16.17 0.94 -18.42
C LYS A 149 -14.96 0.02 -18.19
N PRO A 150 -13.78 0.58 -17.85
CA PRO A 150 -12.55 -0.19 -17.76
C PRO A 150 -12.66 -1.31 -16.69
N PRO A 151 -12.04 -2.49 -16.91
CA PRO A 151 -12.20 -3.66 -16.05
C PRO A 151 -11.87 -3.43 -14.58
N GLU A 152 -10.88 -2.57 -14.28
CA GLU A 152 -10.42 -2.29 -12.91
C GLU A 152 -11.47 -1.53 -12.08
N LEU A 153 -12.35 -0.81 -12.76
CA LEU A 153 -13.48 -0.09 -12.19
C LEU A 153 -14.77 -0.93 -12.13
N LYS A 154 -14.74 -2.18 -12.65
CA LYS A 154 -15.81 -3.15 -12.38
C LYS A 154 -15.75 -3.54 -10.89
N GLY A 155 -16.92 -3.65 -10.28
CA GLY A 155 -17.07 -3.82 -8.84
C GLY A 155 -18.50 -3.51 -8.39
N GLU A 156 -18.66 -3.34 -7.08
CA GLU A 156 -19.95 -3.16 -6.41
C GLU A 156 -20.83 -2.06 -7.04
N PRO A 157 -22.16 -2.25 -7.08
CA PRO A 157 -23.08 -1.23 -7.59
C PRO A 157 -22.96 0.11 -6.86
N TYR A 158 -22.89 0.09 -5.53
CA TYR A 158 -22.75 1.29 -4.70
C TYR A 158 -21.48 2.08 -5.04
N ALA A 159 -20.38 1.37 -5.20
CA ALA A 159 -19.08 1.91 -5.57
C ALA A 159 -19.10 2.67 -6.91
N LYS A 160 -19.96 2.25 -7.85
CA LYS A 160 -20.13 2.90 -9.14
C LYS A 160 -21.03 4.13 -9.02
N SER A 161 -22.15 4.02 -8.30
CA SER A 161 -23.08 5.14 -8.11
C SER A 161 -22.43 6.27 -7.32
N ASP A 162 -21.70 5.98 -6.24
CA ASP A 162 -20.98 7.00 -5.44
C ASP A 162 -20.06 7.85 -6.31
N ALA A 163 -19.28 7.21 -7.19
CA ALA A 163 -18.38 7.94 -8.08
C ALA A 163 -19.10 8.81 -9.13
N LEU A 164 -20.31 8.45 -9.55
CA LEU A 164 -21.15 9.29 -10.43
C LEU A 164 -21.77 10.46 -9.68
N TRP A 165 -22.24 10.23 -8.45
CA TRP A 165 -22.75 11.29 -7.57
C TRP A 165 -21.69 12.35 -7.30
N ILE A 166 -20.49 11.92 -6.90
CA ILE A 166 -19.32 12.77 -6.73
C ILE A 166 -19.07 13.62 -7.98
N LEU A 167 -19.05 12.98 -9.14
CA LEU A 167 -18.76 13.66 -10.40
C LEU A 167 -19.85 14.67 -10.77
N GLY A 168 -21.10 14.33 -10.47
CA GLY A 168 -22.25 15.23 -10.56
C GLY A 168 -22.13 16.42 -9.61
N PHE A 169 -21.79 16.20 -8.34
CA PHE A 169 -21.55 17.27 -7.36
C PHE A 169 -20.45 18.23 -7.83
N ILE A 170 -19.31 17.70 -8.29
CA ILE A 170 -18.21 18.52 -8.82
C ILE A 170 -18.69 19.31 -10.05
N GLY A 171 -19.36 18.66 -11.00
CA GLY A 171 -19.86 19.30 -12.22
C GLY A 171 -20.86 20.41 -11.94
N VAL A 172 -21.87 20.15 -11.10
CA VAL A 172 -22.89 21.13 -10.71
C VAL A 172 -22.25 22.28 -9.94
N HIS A 173 -21.36 21.99 -9.01
CA HIS A 173 -20.69 23.01 -8.21
C HIS A 173 -19.82 23.94 -9.07
N MET A 174 -18.99 23.38 -9.96
CA MET A 174 -18.17 24.17 -10.90
C MET A 174 -19.02 24.96 -11.89
N PHE A 175 -20.13 24.39 -12.39
CA PHE A 175 -21.05 25.09 -13.28
C PHE A 175 -21.74 26.27 -12.59
N LEU A 176 -22.23 26.07 -11.36
CA LEU A 176 -22.86 27.13 -10.58
C LEU A 176 -21.87 28.26 -10.25
N LEU A 177 -20.62 27.92 -9.94
CA LEU A 177 -19.57 28.90 -9.72
C LEU A 177 -19.31 29.73 -10.99
N MET A 178 -19.11 29.06 -12.13
CA MET A 178 -18.92 29.72 -13.42
C MET A 178 -20.09 30.65 -13.78
N LEU A 179 -21.33 30.21 -13.53
CA LEU A 179 -22.53 30.99 -13.79
C LEU A 179 -22.65 32.21 -12.86
N MET A 180 -22.34 32.03 -11.57
CA MET A 180 -22.32 33.11 -10.59
C MET A 180 -21.34 34.22 -10.99
N GLU A 181 -20.10 33.83 -11.34
CA GLU A 181 -19.06 34.78 -11.78
C GLU A 181 -19.46 35.50 -13.08
N ALA A 182 -20.05 34.78 -14.03
CA ALA A 182 -20.53 35.37 -15.29
C ALA A 182 -21.64 36.42 -15.05
N VAL A 183 -22.58 36.15 -14.13
CA VAL A 183 -23.62 37.11 -13.74
C VAL A 183 -23.02 38.30 -12.99
N HIS A 184 -22.08 38.06 -12.07
CA HIS A 184 -21.38 39.12 -11.34
C HIS A 184 -20.69 40.10 -12.29
N VAL A 185 -19.92 39.58 -13.25
CA VAL A 185 -19.25 40.39 -14.29
C VAL A 185 -20.26 41.15 -15.14
N SER A 186 -21.39 40.53 -15.49
CA SER A 186 -22.43 41.17 -16.32
C SER A 186 -23.09 42.35 -15.61
N ILE A 187 -23.36 42.22 -14.31
CA ILE A 187 -23.88 43.32 -13.46
C ILE A 187 -22.89 44.50 -13.47
N CYS A 188 -21.60 44.22 -13.25
CA CYS A 188 -20.56 45.27 -13.24
C CYS A 188 -20.38 45.97 -14.60
N ARG A 189 -20.67 45.29 -15.73
CA ARG A 189 -20.60 45.90 -17.07
C ARG A 189 -21.77 46.81 -17.41
N ILE A 190 -22.96 46.50 -16.91
CA ILE A 190 -24.17 47.32 -17.14
C ILE A 190 -24.06 48.65 -16.38
N ASP A 191 -23.32 48.67 -15.26
CA ASP A 191 -23.07 49.87 -14.46
C ASP A 191 -21.80 50.65 -14.93
N ALA A 192 -21.76 51.02 -16.21
CA ALA A 192 -20.64 51.77 -16.81
C ALA A 192 -20.39 53.15 -16.13
N ASN A 193 -21.42 53.72 -15.50
CA ASN A 193 -21.33 55.00 -14.79
C ASN A 193 -20.64 54.89 -13.43
N ALA A 194 -20.76 53.76 -12.72
CA ALA A 194 -20.05 53.54 -11.45
C ALA A 194 -18.52 53.37 -11.63
N ILE A 195 -18.09 52.86 -12.79
CA ILE A 195 -16.69 52.75 -13.21
C ILE A 195 -16.10 54.16 -13.44
N SER A 196 -16.81 55.03 -14.16
CA SER A 196 -16.36 56.41 -14.40
C SER A 196 -16.35 57.31 -13.15
N ALA A 197 -17.10 56.94 -12.11
CA ALA A 197 -17.25 57.73 -10.89
C ALA A 197 -16.27 57.31 -9.75
N GLY A 198 -15.39 56.33 -9.99
CA GLY A 198 -14.41 55.87 -8.99
C GLY A 198 -15.03 55.25 -7.73
N LYS A 199 -16.32 54.89 -7.76
CA LYS A 199 -17.05 54.29 -6.62
C LYS A 199 -16.91 52.78 -6.54
N VAL A 200 -16.34 52.16 -7.57
CA VAL A 200 -15.95 50.74 -7.59
C VAL A 200 -14.43 50.70 -7.56
N SER A 201 -13.88 50.00 -6.56
CA SER A 201 -12.43 49.82 -6.37
C SER A 201 -11.78 49.25 -7.64
N VAL A 202 -10.53 49.65 -7.86
CA VAL A 202 -9.55 49.33 -8.92
C VAL A 202 -9.25 47.82 -9.07
N TYR A 203 -10.08 46.95 -8.50
CA TYR A 203 -10.02 45.49 -8.60
C TYR A 203 -10.36 44.96 -10.00
N PHE A 204 -11.16 45.69 -10.79
CA PHE A 204 -11.78 45.17 -12.01
C PHE A 204 -11.01 45.46 -13.32
N ASP A 205 -10.19 46.51 -13.40
CA ASP A 205 -9.53 46.89 -14.68
C ASP A 205 -8.45 45.89 -15.13
N PHE A 206 -7.80 45.18 -14.21
CA PHE A 206 -6.82 44.15 -14.58
C PHE A 206 -7.48 42.81 -15.00
N MET A 207 -8.77 42.61 -14.67
CA MET A 207 -9.57 41.48 -15.15
C MET A 207 -9.81 41.57 -16.68
N TRP A 208 -9.54 42.73 -17.27
CA TRP A 208 -9.59 42.97 -18.72
C TRP A 208 -8.33 42.51 -19.48
N ALA A 209 -7.19 42.33 -18.81
CA ALA A 209 -5.92 41.99 -19.44
C ALA A 209 -5.62 40.47 -19.51
N GLY A 210 -6.41 39.62 -18.83
CA GLY A 210 -6.00 38.24 -18.51
C GLY A 210 -6.79 37.05 -19.10
N GLY A 211 -7.84 37.22 -19.92
CA GLY A 211 -8.59 36.04 -20.39
C GLY A 211 -9.53 36.24 -21.58
N ASN A 212 -9.12 35.80 -22.76
CA ASN A 212 -9.95 35.74 -23.98
C ASN A 212 -11.16 34.77 -23.87
N SER A 213 -11.17 33.86 -22.89
CA SER A 213 -12.27 32.92 -22.64
C SER A 213 -13.55 33.60 -22.10
N LEU A 214 -13.41 34.70 -21.36
CA LEU A 214 -14.54 35.40 -20.73
C LEU A 214 -15.37 36.22 -21.75
N LYS A 215 -14.77 36.64 -22.87
CA LYS A 215 -15.47 37.38 -23.95
C LYS A 215 -16.54 36.55 -24.65
N PHE A 216 -16.33 35.24 -24.80
CA PHE A 216 -17.28 34.33 -25.44
C PHE A 216 -18.50 34.05 -24.55
N PHE A 217 -18.27 33.77 -23.26
CA PHE A 217 -19.36 33.38 -22.35
C PHE A 217 -20.20 34.55 -21.85
N THR A 218 -19.57 35.72 -21.60
CA THR A 218 -20.30 36.94 -21.22
C THR A 218 -21.22 37.46 -22.33
N GLY A 219 -20.90 37.20 -23.59
CA GLY A 219 -21.78 37.51 -24.74
C GLY A 219 -23.03 36.62 -24.80
N ILE A 220 -22.92 35.34 -24.40
CA ILE A 220 -24.05 34.39 -24.41
C ILE A 220 -24.92 34.54 -23.16
N VAL A 221 -24.32 34.66 -21.96
CA VAL A 221 -25.08 34.75 -20.70
C VAL A 221 -25.78 36.10 -20.55
N GLY A 222 -25.14 37.21 -20.96
CA GLY A 222 -25.76 38.53 -20.97
C GLY A 222 -26.93 38.68 -21.96
N PHE A 223 -27.06 37.76 -22.92
CA PHE A 223 -28.17 37.73 -23.87
C PHE A 223 -29.37 36.88 -23.37
N VAL A 224 -29.14 35.91 -22.47
CA VAL A 224 -30.14 34.89 -22.10
C VAL A 224 -30.65 35.03 -20.66
N MET A 225 -29.86 35.60 -19.73
CA MET A 225 -30.18 35.58 -18.30
C MET A 225 -30.28 36.99 -17.69
N PRO A 226 -31.19 37.23 -16.72
CA PRO A 226 -31.29 38.52 -16.04
C PRO A 226 -29.99 38.86 -15.28
N ALA A 227 -29.29 39.91 -15.68
CA ALA A 227 -28.13 40.45 -14.96
C ALA A 227 -28.59 41.28 -13.75
N SER A 228 -29.15 40.63 -12.73
CA SER A 228 -29.63 41.27 -11.50
C SER A 228 -28.92 40.76 -10.26
N HIS A 229 -28.73 41.64 -9.27
CA HIS A 229 -28.18 41.27 -7.97
C HIS A 229 -28.99 40.16 -7.28
N THR A 230 -30.32 40.16 -7.44
CA THR A 230 -31.20 39.11 -6.91
C THR A 230 -30.88 37.75 -7.51
N PHE A 231 -30.65 37.68 -8.82
CA PHE A 231 -30.32 36.42 -9.48
C PHE A 231 -28.95 35.89 -9.06
N HIS A 232 -27.95 36.77 -8.92
CA HIS A 232 -26.65 36.42 -8.34
C HIS A 232 -26.79 35.86 -6.91
N GLN A 233 -27.59 36.49 -6.06
CA GLN A 233 -27.83 36.01 -4.69
C GLN A 233 -28.48 34.63 -4.66
N VAL A 234 -29.46 34.36 -5.53
CA VAL A 234 -30.06 33.02 -5.65
C VAL A 234 -29.01 31.97 -6.03
N LEU A 235 -28.17 32.26 -7.02
CA LEU A 235 -27.07 31.36 -7.42
C LEU A 235 -26.08 31.11 -6.28
N TRP A 236 -25.77 32.13 -5.49
CA TRP A 236 -24.92 32.02 -4.31
C TRP A 236 -25.50 31.05 -3.27
N TRP A 237 -26.78 31.18 -2.94
CA TRP A 237 -27.46 30.27 -2.00
C TRP A 237 -27.55 28.83 -2.52
N ILE A 238 -27.84 28.64 -3.82
CA ILE A 238 -27.85 27.30 -4.44
C ILE A 238 -26.44 26.69 -4.41
N HIS A 239 -25.41 27.47 -4.76
CA HIS A 239 -24.03 27.02 -4.72
C HIS A 239 -23.60 26.62 -3.31
N LEU A 240 -23.91 27.44 -2.30
CA LEU A 240 -23.67 27.13 -0.89
C LEU A 240 -24.39 25.85 -0.47
N ALA A 241 -25.66 25.70 -0.83
CA ALA A 241 -26.45 24.51 -0.48
C ALA A 241 -25.86 23.23 -1.10
N VAL A 242 -25.43 23.28 -2.36
CA VAL A 242 -24.75 22.15 -3.04
C VAL A 242 -23.44 21.81 -2.33
N LEU A 243 -22.63 22.82 -1.99
CA LEU A 243 -21.36 22.63 -1.29
C LEU A 243 -21.53 22.02 0.11
N LEU A 244 -22.46 22.55 0.92
CA LEU A 244 -22.74 22.01 2.25
C LEU A 244 -23.33 20.59 2.18
N SER A 245 -24.20 20.33 1.19
CA SER A 245 -24.74 18.99 0.96
C SER A 245 -23.65 17.99 0.59
N PHE A 246 -22.70 18.38 -0.27
CA PHE A 246 -21.54 17.56 -0.60
C PHE A 246 -20.66 17.29 0.63
N LEU A 247 -20.45 18.29 1.48
CA LEU A 247 -19.68 18.14 2.72
C LEU A 247 -20.33 17.13 3.69
N VAL A 248 -21.66 17.16 3.83
CA VAL A 248 -22.37 16.17 4.66
C VAL A 248 -22.34 14.78 4.00
N TYR A 249 -22.50 14.72 2.67
CA TYR A 249 -22.51 13.49 1.87
C TYR A 249 -21.27 12.62 2.08
N ILE A 250 -20.08 13.24 2.18
CA ILE A 250 -18.82 12.50 2.30
C ILE A 250 -18.63 11.78 3.64
N THR A 251 -19.47 12.05 4.64
CA THR A 251 -19.36 11.49 6.00
C THR A 251 -20.39 10.40 6.26
N PRO A 252 -20.24 9.60 7.34
CA PRO A 252 -21.25 8.60 7.72
C PRO A 252 -22.61 9.22 8.11
N ALA A 253 -22.70 10.54 8.27
CA ALA A 253 -23.97 11.22 8.53
C ALA A 253 -24.97 11.03 7.39
N SER A 254 -24.49 10.83 6.15
CA SER A 254 -25.31 10.47 4.99
C SER A 254 -25.93 9.07 5.12
N GLY A 255 -25.33 8.17 5.90
CA GLY A 255 -25.84 6.83 6.18
C GLY A 255 -27.04 6.75 7.13
N ARG A 256 -27.52 7.90 7.63
CA ARG A 256 -28.89 8.00 8.19
C ARG A 256 -29.97 7.94 7.10
N ILE A 257 -29.59 8.13 5.84
CA ILE A 257 -30.46 8.00 4.67
C ILE A 257 -30.28 6.58 4.12
N LYS A 258 -31.36 5.80 4.11
CA LYS A 258 -31.36 4.40 3.68
C LYS A 258 -30.78 4.27 2.26
N GLY A 259 -29.69 3.52 2.10
CA GLY A 259 -29.03 3.30 0.80
C GLY A 259 -27.80 4.17 0.49
N LEU A 260 -27.44 5.11 1.37
CA LEU A 260 -26.20 5.89 1.30
C LEU A 260 -25.18 5.34 2.30
N GLY A 261 -24.02 4.88 1.83
CA GLY A 261 -22.92 4.40 2.67
C GLY A 261 -21.87 5.49 2.89
N ILE A 262 -20.72 5.14 3.47
CA ILE A 262 -19.59 6.09 3.55
C ILE A 262 -19.01 6.29 2.16
N SER A 263 -19.08 7.52 1.67
CA SER A 263 -18.54 7.90 0.35
C SER A 263 -17.05 7.60 0.24
N LYS A 264 -16.59 7.28 -0.97
CA LYS A 264 -15.16 7.16 -1.28
C LYS A 264 -14.42 8.48 -1.11
N HIS A 265 -15.12 9.62 -1.15
CA HIS A 265 -14.50 10.92 -0.97
C HIS A 265 -13.97 11.18 0.45
N VAL A 266 -14.33 10.36 1.44
CA VAL A 266 -13.67 10.40 2.75
C VAL A 266 -12.16 10.15 2.67
N HIS A 267 -11.68 9.52 1.59
CA HIS A 267 -10.26 9.28 1.34
C HIS A 267 -9.42 10.56 1.32
N ILE A 268 -9.99 11.74 1.06
CA ILE A 268 -9.21 12.98 1.03
C ILE A 268 -8.52 13.22 2.38
N PHE A 269 -9.17 12.83 3.48
CA PHE A 269 -8.62 12.92 4.82
C PHE A 269 -7.76 11.71 5.17
N PHE A 270 -8.26 10.50 4.90
CA PHE A 270 -7.58 9.27 5.31
C PHE A 270 -6.40 8.88 4.43
N SER A 271 -6.30 9.40 3.20
CA SER A 271 -5.11 9.24 2.36
C SER A 271 -3.90 9.95 2.95
N MET A 272 -4.10 11.13 3.55
CA MET A 272 -3.05 11.84 4.30
C MET A 272 -2.59 10.99 5.48
N LEU A 273 -3.52 10.48 6.27
CA LEU A 273 -3.20 9.66 7.43
C LEU A 273 -2.53 8.33 7.04
N SER A 274 -3.02 7.64 6.01
CA SER A 274 -2.40 6.40 5.51
C SER A 274 -1.00 6.64 4.95
N CYS A 275 -0.79 7.73 4.18
CA CYS A 275 0.54 8.13 3.69
C CYS A 275 1.49 8.53 4.83
N TYR A 276 0.97 9.15 5.89
CA TYR A 276 1.73 9.49 7.09
C TYR A 276 2.13 8.23 7.85
N MET A 277 1.18 7.32 8.09
CA MET A 277 1.36 6.07 8.84
C MET A 277 2.02 4.94 8.04
N ARG A 278 2.45 5.17 6.79
CA ARG A 278 3.13 4.16 5.97
C ARG A 278 4.36 3.58 6.69
N ASP A 279 4.75 2.38 6.33
CA ASP A 279 5.98 1.81 6.87
C ASP A 279 7.24 2.62 6.48
N LEU A 280 7.99 3.05 7.50
CA LEU A 280 9.28 3.77 7.41
C LEU A 280 10.37 3.10 8.24
N THR A 281 10.13 1.89 8.75
CA THR A 281 11.11 1.14 9.54
C THR A 281 12.36 0.80 8.72
N GLY A 282 12.27 0.85 7.39
CA GLY A 282 13.29 0.35 6.49
C GLY A 282 13.17 -1.16 6.26
N LYS A 283 12.31 -1.83 7.04
CA LYS A 283 11.95 -3.23 6.87
C LYS A 283 10.70 -3.32 5.98
N PRO A 284 10.78 -3.94 4.80
CA PRO A 284 9.63 -4.18 3.94
C PRO A 284 8.70 -5.26 4.52
N ASN A 285 7.87 -4.91 5.49
CA ASN A 285 7.13 -5.92 6.23
C ASN A 285 5.80 -6.32 5.54
N ASP A 286 5.61 -7.62 5.39
CA ASP A 286 4.35 -8.32 5.11
C ASP A 286 3.80 -9.04 6.36
N LEU A 287 4.48 -8.88 7.49
CA LEU A 287 4.14 -9.46 8.79
C LEU A 287 4.21 -8.35 9.85
N ARG A 288 3.40 -8.47 10.91
CA ARG A 288 3.64 -7.68 12.11
C ARG A 288 4.80 -8.29 12.89
N PRO A 289 5.67 -7.46 13.50
CA PRO A 289 6.65 -7.96 14.45
C PRO A 289 5.91 -8.70 15.57
N LEU A 290 6.35 -9.92 15.83
CA LEU A 290 5.85 -10.75 16.90
C LEU A 290 7.02 -11.59 17.39
N THR A 291 7.30 -11.46 18.68
CA THR A 291 8.15 -12.37 19.44
C THR A 291 7.24 -12.98 20.48
N ILE A 292 6.97 -14.27 20.34
CA ILE A 292 6.20 -15.05 21.30
C ILE A 292 7.12 -15.28 22.51
N ASP A 293 6.64 -14.99 23.71
CA ASP A 293 7.32 -15.48 24.90
C ASP A 293 6.96 -16.97 25.06
N LEU A 294 7.92 -17.84 24.77
CA LEU A 294 7.71 -19.29 24.79
C LEU A 294 7.54 -19.83 26.22
N GLU A 295 7.89 -19.04 27.24
CA GLU A 295 7.81 -19.39 28.66
C GLU A 295 6.59 -18.76 29.35
N ALA A 296 5.75 -18.01 28.61
CA ALA A 296 4.55 -17.40 29.15
C ALA A 296 3.51 -18.45 29.60
N GLU A 297 2.90 -18.22 30.77
CA GLU A 297 1.84 -19.09 31.32
C GLU A 297 0.60 -19.14 30.42
N GLU A 298 0.30 -18.03 29.73
CA GLU A 298 -0.78 -17.93 28.74
C GLU A 298 -0.25 -17.46 27.39
N MET A 299 -0.53 -18.24 26.35
CA MET A 299 -0.15 -17.87 24.99
C MET A 299 -0.99 -16.69 24.50
N PRO A 300 -0.38 -15.63 23.97
CA PRO A 300 -1.12 -14.51 23.41
C PRO A 300 -1.87 -14.95 22.15
N GLN A 301 -3.06 -14.40 21.94
CA GLN A 301 -3.82 -14.57 20.69
C GLN A 301 -2.94 -14.25 19.48
N LEU A 302 -2.76 -15.23 18.59
CA LEU A 302 -1.97 -15.10 17.39
C LEU A 302 -2.83 -14.76 16.17
N GLY A 303 -2.42 -13.74 15.42
CA GLY A 303 -3.12 -13.29 14.22
C GLY A 303 -4.44 -12.55 14.49
N VAL A 304 -5.30 -12.46 13.47
CA VAL A 304 -6.58 -11.73 13.54
C VAL A 304 -7.77 -12.67 13.43
N LYS A 305 -8.38 -12.98 14.58
CA LYS A 305 -9.66 -13.71 14.67
C LYS A 305 -10.86 -12.79 14.48
N LYS A 306 -10.91 -11.67 15.21
CA LYS A 306 -11.99 -10.68 15.19
C LYS A 306 -11.50 -9.36 14.59
N ILE A 307 -12.41 -8.52 14.12
CA ILE A 307 -12.07 -7.21 13.52
C ILE A 307 -11.26 -6.31 14.46
N GLU A 308 -11.46 -6.47 15.78
CA GLU A 308 -10.77 -5.73 16.85
C GLU A 308 -9.28 -6.06 16.96
N HIS A 309 -8.82 -7.16 16.37
CA HIS A 309 -7.41 -7.57 16.37
C HIS A 309 -6.62 -6.87 15.26
N TYR A 310 -7.30 -6.20 14.32
CA TYR A 310 -6.64 -5.29 13.39
C TYR A 310 -6.17 -4.01 14.10
N ASN A 311 -5.14 -3.38 13.55
CA ASN A 311 -4.58 -2.17 14.14
C ASN A 311 -5.15 -0.89 13.53
N VAL A 312 -4.82 0.27 14.12
CA VAL A 312 -5.27 1.59 13.64
C VAL A 312 -4.95 1.81 12.16
N LYS A 313 -3.76 1.39 11.69
CA LYS A 313 -3.37 1.51 10.28
C LYS A 313 -4.28 0.69 9.36
N ASP A 314 -4.71 -0.50 9.78
CA ASP A 314 -5.62 -1.34 8.99
C ASP A 314 -7.00 -0.69 8.82
N PHE A 315 -7.53 -0.06 9.87
CA PHE A 315 -8.80 0.68 9.78
C PHE A 315 -8.64 1.92 8.91
N VAL A 316 -7.56 2.70 9.10
CA VAL A 316 -7.24 3.88 8.29
C VAL A 316 -7.12 3.51 6.81
N ASP A 317 -6.49 2.38 6.48
CA ASP A 317 -6.37 1.87 5.12
C ASP A 317 -7.73 1.61 4.46
N GLY A 318 -8.69 1.08 5.22
CA GLY A 318 -10.07 0.88 4.76
C GLY A 318 -10.73 2.20 4.34
N TYR A 319 -10.60 3.25 5.15
CA TYR A 319 -11.14 4.58 4.84
C TYR A 319 -10.34 5.32 3.74
N ALA A 320 -9.04 5.05 3.61
CA ALA A 320 -8.20 5.60 2.55
C ALA A 320 -8.42 4.93 1.19
N CYS A 321 -8.97 3.71 1.16
CA CYS A 321 -9.23 2.98 -0.07
C CYS A 321 -10.28 3.68 -0.95
N THR A 322 -9.87 4.04 -2.16
CA THR A 322 -10.75 4.63 -3.19
C THR A 322 -11.38 3.59 -4.11
N GLN A 323 -11.01 2.32 -3.93
CA GLN A 323 -11.42 1.22 -4.79
C GLN A 323 -11.00 1.42 -6.27
N CYS A 324 -9.83 2.04 -6.49
CA CYS A 324 -9.33 2.36 -7.83
C CYS A 324 -8.92 1.13 -8.68
N GLY A 325 -8.74 -0.04 -8.06
CA GLY A 325 -8.44 -1.30 -8.77
C GLY A 325 -6.97 -1.52 -9.12
N ARG A 326 -6.06 -0.58 -8.85
CA ARG A 326 -4.62 -0.75 -9.17
C ARG A 326 -3.99 -1.97 -8.47
N CYS A 327 -4.33 -2.20 -7.20
CA CYS A 327 -3.83 -3.36 -6.46
C CYS A 327 -4.31 -4.70 -7.02
N GLN A 328 -5.50 -4.72 -7.61
CA GLN A 328 -6.09 -5.88 -8.28
C GLN A 328 -5.43 -6.11 -9.66
N ALA A 329 -5.25 -5.04 -10.44
CA ALA A 329 -4.63 -5.08 -11.77
C ALA A 329 -3.17 -5.55 -11.75
N GLU A 330 -2.45 -5.35 -10.64
CA GLU A 330 -1.07 -5.84 -10.48
C GLU A 330 -0.98 -7.14 -9.67
N CYS A 331 -2.09 -7.67 -9.17
CA CYS A 331 -2.09 -8.92 -8.40
C CYS A 331 -1.87 -10.13 -9.34
N PRO A 332 -0.80 -10.92 -9.17
CA PRO A 332 -0.55 -12.07 -10.03
C PRO A 332 -1.66 -13.11 -9.95
N ALA A 333 -2.15 -13.40 -8.73
CA ALA A 333 -3.24 -14.35 -8.54
C ALA A 333 -4.50 -13.91 -9.29
N PHE A 334 -4.97 -12.68 -9.06
CA PHE A 334 -6.15 -12.13 -9.73
C PHE A 334 -6.04 -12.15 -11.26
N ASN A 335 -4.88 -11.77 -11.80
CA ASN A 335 -4.65 -11.73 -13.26
C ASN A 335 -4.62 -13.13 -13.91
N THR A 336 -4.51 -14.19 -13.11
CA THR A 336 -4.58 -15.58 -13.57
C THR A 336 -5.91 -16.26 -13.25
N GLY A 337 -6.97 -15.48 -12.97
CA GLY A 337 -8.32 -16.00 -12.74
C GLY A 337 -8.62 -16.48 -11.33
N LYS A 338 -7.65 -16.42 -10.41
CA LYS A 338 -7.83 -16.90 -9.01
C LYS A 338 -8.74 -15.98 -8.19
N PRO A 339 -9.36 -16.50 -7.13
CA PRO A 339 -10.35 -15.75 -6.35
C PRO A 339 -9.75 -14.56 -5.56
N LEU A 340 -8.45 -14.54 -5.27
CA LEU A 340 -7.85 -13.45 -4.51
C LEU A 340 -8.00 -12.10 -5.22
N ASN A 341 -8.72 -11.17 -4.57
CA ASN A 341 -8.81 -9.78 -4.98
C ASN A 341 -8.37 -8.85 -3.83
N PRO A 342 -7.15 -8.26 -3.88
CA PRO A 342 -6.65 -7.40 -2.81
C PRO A 342 -7.54 -6.17 -2.53
N LYS A 343 -8.21 -5.62 -3.57
CA LYS A 343 -9.16 -4.52 -3.41
C LYS A 343 -10.34 -4.95 -2.55
N LYS A 344 -10.85 -6.16 -2.79
CA LYS A 344 -11.99 -6.74 -2.06
C LYS A 344 -11.63 -6.96 -0.59
N ILE A 345 -10.49 -7.58 -0.28
CA ILE A 345 -10.02 -7.79 1.10
C ILE A 345 -10.07 -6.50 1.94
N VAL A 346 -9.57 -5.38 1.41
CA VAL A 346 -9.57 -4.09 2.12
C VAL A 346 -10.98 -3.53 2.28
N ASN A 347 -11.85 -3.73 1.29
CA ASN A 347 -13.23 -3.28 1.36
C ASN A 347 -14.07 -4.12 2.32
N ASP A 348 -13.92 -5.44 2.34
CA ASP A 348 -14.67 -6.33 3.24
C ASP A 348 -14.37 -5.97 4.70
N ILE A 349 -13.10 -5.74 5.02
CA ILE A 349 -12.66 -5.20 6.33
C ILE A 349 -13.33 -3.85 6.58
N ARG A 350 -13.26 -2.91 5.62
CA ARG A 350 -13.88 -1.58 5.76
C ARG A 350 -15.38 -1.68 6.03
N HIS A 351 -16.12 -2.50 5.27
CA HIS A 351 -17.56 -2.65 5.39
C HIS A 351 -17.91 -3.19 6.77
N HIS A 352 -17.22 -4.24 7.22
CA HIS A 352 -17.44 -4.80 8.53
C HIS A 352 -17.11 -3.81 9.66
N VAL A 353 -16.03 -3.03 9.55
CA VAL A 353 -15.70 -1.95 10.50
C VAL A 353 -16.80 -0.88 10.56
N ILE A 354 -17.42 -0.55 9.42
CA ILE A 354 -18.52 0.42 9.35
C ILE A 354 -19.76 -0.13 10.04
N ASP A 355 -20.12 -1.38 9.74
CA ASP A 355 -21.30 -2.05 10.28
C ASP A 355 -21.21 -2.19 11.80
N CYS A 356 -20.04 -2.59 12.32
CA CYS A 356 -19.78 -2.74 13.75
C CYS A 356 -19.42 -1.43 14.47
N GLY A 357 -19.22 -0.32 13.76
CA GLY A 357 -18.55 0.89 14.29
C GLY A 357 -19.20 1.48 15.55
N ASN A 358 -20.53 1.45 15.66
CA ASN A 358 -21.20 1.92 16.88
C ASN A 358 -20.96 0.99 18.09
N ILE A 359 -20.95 -0.33 17.85
CA ILE A 359 -20.73 -1.35 18.88
C ILE A 359 -19.30 -1.24 19.39
N LEU A 360 -18.33 -1.16 18.48
CA LEU A 360 -16.92 -0.98 18.78
C LEU A 360 -16.67 0.23 19.69
N ILE A 361 -17.32 1.37 19.40
CA ILE A 361 -17.18 2.58 20.23
C ILE A 361 -17.73 2.36 21.64
N LYS A 362 -18.91 1.72 21.77
CA LYS A 362 -19.52 1.48 23.08
C LYS A 362 -18.66 0.50 23.91
N LYS A 363 -18.25 -0.62 23.29
CA LYS A 363 -17.39 -1.64 23.91
C LYS A 363 -16.06 -1.05 24.37
N HIS A 364 -15.39 -0.28 23.51
CA HIS A 364 -14.13 0.39 23.84
C HIS A 364 -14.27 1.40 24.98
N LYS A 365 -15.38 2.16 25.02
CA LYS A 365 -15.64 3.09 26.12
C LYS A 365 -15.80 2.35 27.45
N ALA A 366 -16.62 1.30 27.48
CA ALA A 366 -16.82 0.48 28.68
C ALA A 366 -15.51 -0.16 29.16
N GLY A 367 -14.66 -0.61 28.24
CA GLY A 367 -13.32 -1.10 28.53
C GLY A 367 -12.42 -0.09 29.23
N LYS A 368 -12.63 1.21 29.05
CA LYS A 368 -11.85 2.29 29.69
C LYS A 368 -12.42 2.78 31.01
N ASP A 369 -13.70 2.56 31.26
CA ASP A 369 -14.39 3.19 32.40
C ASP A 369 -13.74 2.78 33.74
N TRP A 370 -13.22 1.56 33.88
CA TRP A 370 -12.49 1.13 35.09
C TRP A 370 -11.18 1.90 35.34
N TYR A 371 -10.51 2.39 34.28
CA TYR A 371 -9.25 3.14 34.40
C TYR A 371 -9.51 4.60 34.79
N THR A 372 -10.71 5.12 34.50
CA THR A 372 -11.08 6.51 34.80
C THR A 372 -11.31 6.79 36.28
N VAL A 373 -11.55 5.75 37.09
CA VAL A 373 -11.76 5.86 38.55
C VAL A 373 -10.46 5.78 39.35
N LEU A 374 -9.33 5.48 38.71
CA LEU A 374 -8.00 5.49 39.33
C LEU A 374 -7.46 6.92 39.47
N SER A 375 -6.74 7.20 40.55
CA SER A 375 -5.94 8.43 40.71
C SER A 375 -4.77 8.47 39.74
N ASP A 376 -4.23 9.66 39.49
CA ASP A 376 -3.13 9.82 38.53
C ASP A 376 -1.83 9.15 39.01
N GLU A 377 -1.61 9.06 40.32
CA GLU A 377 -0.50 8.31 40.93
C GLU A 377 -0.63 6.80 40.72
N GLU A 378 -1.83 6.24 40.92
CA GLU A 378 -2.11 4.82 40.65
C GLU A 378 -1.95 4.49 39.16
N LYS A 379 -2.38 5.38 38.27
CA LYS A 379 -2.21 5.24 36.82
C LYS A 379 -0.74 5.21 36.43
N GLU A 380 0.03 6.17 36.94
CA GLU A 380 1.47 6.29 36.66
C GLU A 380 2.24 5.08 37.19
N GLN A 381 1.85 4.56 38.36
CA GLN A 381 2.44 3.36 38.93
C GLN A 381 2.11 2.09 38.12
N LEU A 382 0.85 1.90 37.73
CA LEU A 382 0.40 0.80 36.87
C LEU A 382 1.10 0.80 35.50
N GLU A 383 1.23 1.97 34.87
CA GLU A 383 1.90 2.12 33.57
C GLU A 383 3.42 1.89 33.65
N LYS A 384 4.06 2.26 34.77
CA LYS A 384 5.51 2.05 34.98
C LYS A 384 5.86 0.61 35.33
N GLU A 385 5.05 -0.06 36.14
CA GLU A 385 5.36 -1.40 36.63
C GLU A 385 4.91 -2.49 35.66
N LYS A 386 3.74 -2.35 35.01
CA LYS A 386 3.15 -3.40 34.16
C LYS A 386 2.30 -2.84 33.00
N PRO A 387 2.92 -2.22 31.97
CA PRO A 387 2.19 -1.60 30.86
C PRO A 387 1.31 -2.57 30.04
N GLY A 388 1.64 -3.87 30.00
CA GLY A 388 0.82 -4.90 29.33
C GLY A 388 -0.49 -5.23 30.07
N ASP A 389 -0.46 -5.20 31.41
CA ASP A 389 -1.60 -5.56 32.27
C ASP A 389 -2.75 -4.56 32.16
N VAL A 390 -2.46 -3.26 31.99
CA VAL A 390 -3.49 -2.23 31.82
C VAL A 390 -4.37 -2.57 30.63
N ARG A 391 -3.76 -2.97 29.52
CA ARG A 391 -4.47 -3.25 28.28
C ARG A 391 -5.22 -4.57 28.32
N ALA A 392 -4.64 -5.60 28.92
CA ALA A 392 -5.33 -6.87 29.16
C ALA A 392 -6.57 -6.67 30.03
N LYS A 393 -6.46 -5.86 31.11
CA LYS A 393 -7.61 -5.47 31.96
C LYS A 393 -8.65 -4.67 31.18
N GLU A 394 -8.23 -3.76 30.32
CA GLU A 394 -9.12 -2.98 29.44
C GLU A 394 -9.93 -3.89 28.50
N GLN A 395 -9.27 -4.87 27.89
CA GLN A 395 -9.92 -5.86 27.03
C GLN A 395 -10.87 -6.76 27.83
N ALA A 396 -10.46 -7.28 28.99
CA ALA A 396 -11.31 -8.11 29.84
C ALA A 396 -12.58 -7.37 30.30
N ALA A 397 -12.45 -6.10 30.71
CA ALA A 397 -13.59 -5.27 31.07
C ALA A 397 -14.53 -5.02 29.86
N ALA A 398 -13.96 -4.79 28.68
CA ALA A 398 -14.72 -4.59 27.45
C ALA A 398 -15.50 -5.85 27.04
N GLU A 399 -14.88 -7.04 27.12
CA GLU A 399 -15.55 -8.32 26.82
C GLU A 399 -16.66 -8.63 27.82
N LYS A 400 -16.43 -8.40 29.12
CA LYS A 400 -17.47 -8.56 30.15
C LYS A 400 -18.69 -7.67 29.84
N TRP A 401 -18.45 -6.39 29.59
CA TRP A 401 -19.51 -5.45 29.24
C TRP A 401 -20.26 -5.88 27.97
N ALA A 402 -19.54 -6.36 26.95
CA ALA A 402 -20.13 -6.82 25.70
C ALA A 402 -21.06 -8.04 25.91
N GLY A 403 -20.65 -8.97 26.77
CA GLY A 403 -21.45 -10.14 27.16
C GLY A 403 -22.77 -9.76 27.85
N GLU A 404 -22.75 -8.74 28.70
CA GLU A 404 -23.91 -8.30 29.48
C GLU A 404 -24.85 -7.35 28.74
N ASN A 405 -24.34 -6.53 27.82
CA ASN A 405 -25.08 -5.36 27.29
C ASN A 405 -25.41 -5.41 25.79
N LEU A 406 -24.76 -6.27 25.00
CA LEU A 406 -25.05 -6.39 23.57
C LEU A 406 -26.19 -7.38 23.33
N SER A 407 -27.06 -7.06 22.37
CA SER A 407 -28.02 -8.03 21.84
C SER A 407 -27.33 -9.18 21.12
N ASP A 408 -28.01 -10.32 20.98
CA ASP A 408 -27.42 -11.50 20.31
C ASP A 408 -26.97 -11.20 18.88
N LYS A 409 -27.75 -10.39 18.15
CA LYS A 409 -27.38 -9.93 16.81
C LYS A 409 -26.14 -9.02 16.79
N GLU A 410 -25.98 -8.16 17.80
CA GLU A 410 -24.79 -7.31 17.93
C GLU A 410 -23.55 -8.15 18.29
N LYS A 411 -23.72 -9.19 19.12
CA LYS A 411 -22.67 -10.15 19.44
C LYS A 411 -22.26 -10.95 18.21
N GLU A 412 -23.22 -11.57 17.51
CA GLU A 412 -22.98 -12.31 16.26
C GLU A 412 -22.21 -11.47 15.25
N MET A 413 -22.59 -10.20 15.09
CA MET A 413 -21.90 -9.30 14.17
C MET A 413 -20.46 -8.98 14.62
N LEU A 414 -20.20 -8.81 15.91
CA LEU A 414 -18.85 -8.51 16.44
C LEU A 414 -17.94 -9.75 16.46
N GLU A 415 -18.52 -10.92 16.71
CA GLU A 415 -17.82 -12.19 16.83
C GLU A 415 -17.59 -12.89 15.50
N LYS A 416 -18.16 -12.34 14.42
CA LYS A 416 -17.95 -12.79 13.06
C LYS A 416 -16.44 -12.96 12.77
N PRO A 417 -15.97 -14.17 12.48
CA PRO A 417 -14.55 -14.41 12.27
C PRO A 417 -14.06 -13.67 11.03
N VAL A 418 -12.92 -13.01 11.17
CA VAL A 418 -12.22 -12.35 10.07
C VAL A 418 -11.87 -13.37 8.99
N PRO A 419 -11.16 -14.47 9.28
CA PRO A 419 -11.05 -15.55 8.32
C PRO A 419 -12.41 -16.25 8.14
N SER A 420 -12.61 -16.82 6.95
CA SER A 420 -13.79 -17.59 6.54
C SER A 420 -15.08 -16.79 6.34
N GLU A 421 -15.42 -15.84 7.21
CA GLU A 421 -16.70 -15.13 7.16
C GLU A 421 -16.64 -13.67 6.66
N ILE A 422 -15.60 -12.90 7.01
CA ILE A 422 -15.35 -11.56 6.45
C ILE A 422 -14.46 -11.68 5.22
N LEU A 423 -13.36 -12.43 5.35
CA LEU A 423 -12.42 -12.75 4.28
C LEU A 423 -12.56 -14.23 3.95
N LYS A 424 -12.85 -14.56 2.69
CA LYS A 424 -13.00 -15.96 2.31
C LYS A 424 -11.69 -16.71 2.52
N ARG A 425 -11.77 -17.89 3.15
CA ARG A 425 -10.63 -18.74 3.48
C ARG A 425 -9.76 -19.02 2.24
N GLU A 426 -10.38 -19.34 1.11
CA GLU A 426 -9.69 -19.69 -0.13
C GLU A 426 -8.91 -18.49 -0.70
N GLU A 427 -9.48 -17.28 -0.62
CA GLU A 427 -8.83 -16.05 -1.08
C GLU A 427 -7.52 -15.79 -0.33
N LEU A 428 -7.47 -16.13 0.97
CA LEU A 428 -6.30 -15.92 1.81
C LEU A 428 -5.10 -16.73 1.30
N TRP A 429 -5.29 -17.98 0.90
CA TRP A 429 -4.20 -18.91 0.55
C TRP A 429 -3.55 -18.63 -0.81
N TYR A 430 -4.18 -17.83 -1.68
CA TYR A 430 -3.61 -17.45 -2.98
C TYR A 430 -2.62 -16.27 -2.95
N CYS A 431 -2.48 -15.58 -1.80
CA CYS A 431 -1.53 -14.48 -1.68
C CYS A 431 -0.09 -15.00 -1.69
N THR A 432 0.70 -14.55 -2.66
CA THR A 432 2.14 -14.89 -2.76
C THR A 432 3.04 -13.97 -1.95
N THR A 433 2.44 -13.09 -1.13
CA THR A 433 3.08 -11.97 -0.42
C THR A 433 3.97 -11.06 -1.29
N CYS A 434 3.91 -11.12 -2.62
CA CYS A 434 4.86 -10.42 -3.49
C CYS A 434 4.91 -8.88 -3.39
N ARG A 435 3.96 -8.22 -2.69
CA ARG A 435 3.80 -6.76 -2.52
C ARG A 435 3.55 -5.95 -3.80
N ALA A 436 3.18 -6.58 -4.92
CA ALA A 436 2.79 -5.86 -6.14
C ALA A 436 1.60 -4.89 -5.86
N CYS A 437 0.63 -5.33 -5.07
CA CYS A 437 -0.52 -4.52 -4.65
C CYS A 437 -0.14 -3.28 -3.82
N VAL A 438 0.88 -3.39 -2.95
CA VAL A 438 1.37 -2.29 -2.11
C VAL A 438 2.14 -1.28 -2.96
N GLU A 439 2.95 -1.77 -3.89
CA GLU A 439 3.73 -0.89 -4.78
C GLU A 439 2.82 -0.11 -5.75
N ALA A 440 1.76 -0.74 -6.24
CA ALA A 440 0.75 -0.10 -7.09
C ALA A 440 -0.18 0.87 -6.33
N CYS A 441 -0.25 0.78 -5.00
CA CYS A 441 -1.13 1.60 -4.19
C CYS A 441 -0.60 3.05 -4.07
N PRO A 442 -1.40 4.07 -4.46
CA PRO A 442 -0.96 5.47 -4.36
C PRO A 442 -0.88 5.98 -2.92
N VAL A 443 -1.58 5.33 -1.99
CA VAL A 443 -1.72 5.76 -0.58
C VAL A 443 -1.12 4.76 0.41
N PHE A 444 -0.29 3.82 -0.05
CA PHE A 444 0.46 2.88 0.81
C PHE A 444 -0.41 1.95 1.69
N ILE A 445 -1.51 1.41 1.14
CA ILE A 445 -2.31 0.37 1.81
C ILE A 445 -1.51 -0.93 1.89
N GLU A 446 -1.43 -1.49 3.09
CA GLU A 446 -0.69 -2.71 3.42
C GLU A 446 -1.60 -3.93 3.30
N HIS A 447 -1.75 -4.45 2.07
CA HIS A 447 -2.66 -5.57 1.80
C HIS A 447 -2.14 -6.92 2.34
N PRO A 448 -0.86 -7.31 2.12
CA PRO A 448 -0.39 -8.64 2.51
C PRO A 448 -0.47 -8.90 4.02
N VAL A 449 -0.14 -7.89 4.84
CA VAL A 449 -0.22 -7.98 6.32
C VAL A 449 -1.62 -8.40 6.78
N LYS A 450 -2.68 -7.87 6.15
CA LYS A 450 -4.04 -8.22 6.53
C LYS A 450 -4.38 -9.68 6.29
N ILE A 451 -3.77 -10.26 5.25
CA ILE A 451 -3.95 -11.66 4.84
C ILE A 451 -3.07 -12.58 5.70
N THR A 452 -1.81 -12.24 5.91
CA THR A 452 -0.87 -13.06 6.69
C THR A 452 -1.28 -13.14 8.16
N GLU A 453 -1.80 -12.07 8.74
CA GLU A 453 -2.35 -12.12 10.10
C GLU A 453 -3.62 -13.00 10.18
N ALA A 454 -4.45 -13.03 9.14
CA ALA A 454 -5.63 -13.90 9.12
C ALA A 454 -5.22 -15.37 8.97
N ARG A 455 -4.22 -15.66 8.10
CA ARG A 455 -3.60 -16.99 8.00
C ARG A 455 -2.96 -17.43 9.31
N ARG A 456 -2.30 -16.51 10.04
CA ARG A 456 -1.70 -16.82 11.35
C ARG A 456 -2.74 -17.30 12.34
N ASN A 457 -3.91 -16.65 12.39
CA ASN A 457 -5.01 -17.12 13.25
C ASN A 457 -5.53 -18.48 12.79
N LEU A 458 -5.78 -18.65 11.49
CA LEU A 458 -6.20 -19.94 10.92
C LEU A 458 -5.25 -21.08 11.31
N VAL A 459 -3.94 -20.89 11.17
CA VAL A 459 -2.95 -21.94 11.47
C VAL A 459 -2.77 -22.17 12.96
N MET A 460 -2.56 -21.11 13.74
CA MET A 460 -2.15 -21.24 15.14
C MET A 460 -3.30 -21.53 16.10
N GLU A 461 -4.51 -21.07 15.77
CA GLU A 461 -5.64 -21.07 16.69
C GLU A 461 -6.75 -22.01 16.23
N GLU A 462 -6.96 -22.10 14.91
CA GLU A 462 -8.03 -22.92 14.33
C GLU A 462 -7.51 -24.23 13.74
N SER A 463 -6.18 -24.40 13.62
CA SER A 463 -5.54 -25.54 12.94
C SER A 463 -6.11 -25.77 11.53
N ASP A 464 -6.50 -24.69 10.85
CA ASP A 464 -7.18 -24.71 9.57
C ASP A 464 -6.27 -24.20 8.45
N PHE A 465 -5.78 -25.12 7.62
CA PHE A 465 -4.90 -24.82 6.50
C PHE A 465 -5.06 -25.87 5.39
N PRO A 466 -4.56 -25.62 4.17
CA PRO A 466 -4.57 -26.60 3.09
C PRO A 466 -3.84 -27.88 3.50
N ALA A 467 -4.34 -29.04 3.08
CA ALA A 467 -3.81 -30.34 3.51
C ALA A 467 -2.32 -30.51 3.15
N GLU A 468 -1.89 -29.95 2.02
CA GLU A 468 -0.51 -29.95 1.55
C GLU A 468 0.44 -29.20 2.50
N ALA A 469 -0.07 -28.19 3.21
CA ALA A 469 0.70 -27.44 4.19
C ALA A 469 1.11 -28.31 5.39
N GLN A 470 0.31 -29.33 5.73
CA GLN A 470 0.61 -30.25 6.84
C GLN A 470 1.94 -30.97 6.62
N THR A 471 2.15 -31.53 5.43
CA THR A 471 3.40 -32.22 5.09
C THR A 471 4.59 -31.27 5.18
N PHE A 472 4.44 -30.03 4.70
CA PHE A 472 5.46 -29.02 4.84
C PHE A 472 5.79 -28.73 6.32
N PHE A 473 4.78 -28.52 7.18
CA PHE A 473 5.00 -28.24 8.60
C PHE A 473 5.69 -29.40 9.32
N THR A 474 5.22 -30.62 9.11
CA THR A 474 5.81 -31.82 9.70
C THR A 474 7.26 -32.05 9.26
N ASN A 475 7.59 -31.78 7.99
CA ASN A 475 8.98 -31.87 7.53
C ASN A 475 9.87 -30.80 8.17
N MET A 476 9.36 -29.58 8.27
CA MET A 476 10.08 -28.47 8.89
C MET A 476 10.34 -28.71 10.38
N GLU A 477 9.40 -29.33 11.09
CA GLU A 477 9.54 -29.71 12.50
C GLU A 477 10.56 -30.83 12.71
N ASN A 478 10.49 -31.90 11.91
CA ASN A 478 11.32 -33.09 12.10
C ASN A 478 12.73 -32.96 11.51
N ASN A 479 12.87 -32.26 10.39
CA ASN A 479 14.11 -32.23 9.60
C ASN A 479 14.68 -30.82 9.41
N PHE A 480 14.03 -29.80 9.97
CA PHE A 480 14.47 -28.39 9.87
C PHE A 480 14.58 -27.88 8.41
N ASN A 481 13.90 -28.56 7.50
CA ASN A 481 13.84 -28.25 6.09
C ASN A 481 12.54 -28.80 5.48
N PRO A 482 12.06 -28.24 4.36
CA PRO A 482 10.75 -28.59 3.83
C PRO A 482 10.75 -29.89 3.02
N TRP A 483 11.93 -30.39 2.66
CA TRP A 483 12.08 -31.69 2.02
C TRP A 483 12.18 -32.77 3.10
N GLN A 484 11.64 -33.96 2.83
CA GLN A 484 11.68 -35.10 3.77
C GLN A 484 13.07 -35.76 3.79
N ILE A 485 14.11 -34.95 3.93
CA ILE A 485 15.52 -35.34 3.89
C ILE A 485 16.12 -35.06 5.27
N GLY A 486 16.78 -36.04 5.86
CA GLY A 486 17.33 -35.94 7.21
C GLY A 486 18.36 -34.83 7.35
N TYR A 487 18.26 -34.04 8.42
CA TYR A 487 19.08 -32.83 8.63
C TYR A 487 20.60 -33.11 8.66
N ALA A 488 21.02 -34.32 9.04
CA ALA A 488 22.42 -34.74 9.06
C ALA A 488 23.10 -34.68 7.68
N THR A 489 22.32 -34.79 6.58
CA THR A 489 22.83 -34.76 5.20
C THR A 489 23.00 -33.34 4.63
N ARG A 490 22.77 -32.31 5.45
CA ARG A 490 22.74 -30.91 5.01
C ARG A 490 24.07 -30.44 4.41
N ALA A 491 25.18 -31.02 4.85
CA ALA A 491 26.52 -30.67 4.40
C ALA A 491 27.04 -31.53 3.23
N ASP A 492 26.35 -32.62 2.83
CA ASP A 492 26.86 -33.59 1.84
C ASP A 492 27.24 -32.94 0.49
N TRP A 493 26.58 -31.84 0.12
CA TRP A 493 26.92 -31.10 -1.11
C TRP A 493 28.30 -30.45 -1.10
N THR A 494 28.98 -30.38 0.05
CA THR A 494 30.34 -29.82 0.19
C THR A 494 31.45 -30.84 0.01
N GLU A 495 31.12 -32.12 -0.17
CA GLU A 495 32.11 -33.17 -0.39
C GLU A 495 33.08 -32.84 -1.53
N GLY A 496 34.38 -32.94 -1.27
CA GLY A 496 35.43 -32.60 -2.25
C GLY A 496 35.62 -31.11 -2.51
N LEU A 497 34.87 -30.23 -1.83
CA LEU A 497 34.96 -28.78 -2.04
C LEU A 497 35.74 -28.05 -0.96
N ASP A 498 36.34 -28.69 0.04
CA ASP A 498 37.19 -28.04 1.07
C ASP A 498 36.57 -26.73 1.60
N ILE A 499 35.35 -26.82 2.14
CA ILE A 499 34.61 -25.70 2.73
C ILE A 499 34.58 -25.92 4.24
N PRO A 500 35.14 -25.00 5.05
CA PRO A 500 35.20 -25.19 6.49
C PRO A 500 33.81 -25.08 7.12
N LYS A 501 33.52 -25.97 8.08
CA LYS A 501 32.39 -25.80 9.00
C LYS A 501 32.81 -24.87 10.15
N LEU A 502 31.91 -24.02 10.64
CA LEU A 502 32.23 -23.11 11.75
C LEU A 502 32.57 -23.84 13.06
N SER A 503 32.04 -25.05 13.24
CA SER A 503 32.38 -25.95 14.34
C SER A 503 33.85 -26.41 14.31
N GLU A 504 34.48 -26.44 13.13
CA GLU A 504 35.88 -26.82 12.94
C GLU A 504 36.80 -25.60 12.86
N LYS A 505 36.36 -24.55 12.17
CA LYS A 505 37.08 -23.29 11.99
C LYS A 505 36.11 -22.11 11.95
N SER A 506 36.01 -21.40 13.06
CA SER A 506 35.14 -20.23 13.21
C SER A 506 35.77 -18.92 12.74
N ASP A 507 37.09 -18.85 12.58
CA ASP A 507 37.80 -17.66 12.09
C ASP A 507 37.71 -17.52 10.57
N VAL A 508 36.54 -17.07 10.10
CA VAL A 508 36.23 -16.76 8.70
C VAL A 508 35.61 -15.37 8.59
N GLU A 509 35.76 -14.71 7.43
CA GLU A 509 35.20 -13.37 7.23
C GLU A 509 33.67 -13.40 7.07
N TYR A 510 33.16 -14.40 6.34
CA TYR A 510 31.74 -14.56 6.03
C TYR A 510 31.21 -15.93 6.47
N LEU A 511 30.03 -15.93 7.07
CA LEU A 511 29.17 -17.12 7.04
C LEU A 511 28.46 -17.17 5.67
N LEU A 512 28.59 -18.26 4.94
CA LEU A 512 27.71 -18.57 3.81
C LEU A 512 26.48 -19.30 4.36
N PHE A 513 25.36 -18.58 4.50
CA PHE A 513 24.08 -19.17 4.87
C PHE A 513 23.48 -19.84 3.63
N VAL A 514 23.48 -21.16 3.64
CA VAL A 514 23.16 -21.99 2.48
C VAL A 514 21.64 -22.04 2.28
N GLY A 515 20.92 -22.18 3.39
CA GLY A 515 19.48 -22.38 3.42
C GLY A 515 19.07 -23.73 2.84
N CYS A 516 17.79 -24.07 3.01
CA CYS A 516 17.31 -25.40 2.64
C CYS A 516 17.45 -25.70 1.14
N ALA A 517 17.12 -24.74 0.26
CA ALA A 517 17.19 -24.99 -1.19
C ALA A 517 18.62 -25.27 -1.65
N GLY A 518 19.60 -24.48 -1.17
CA GLY A 518 21.01 -24.71 -1.51
C GLY A 518 21.56 -26.03 -0.96
N SER A 519 21.04 -26.51 0.18
CA SER A 519 21.48 -27.76 0.82
C SER A 519 20.81 -29.02 0.28
N PHE A 520 19.55 -28.94 -0.19
CA PHE A 520 18.74 -30.13 -0.46
C PHE A 520 18.19 -30.20 -1.88
N ASP A 521 17.78 -29.09 -2.49
CA ASP A 521 17.20 -29.09 -3.83
C ASP A 521 18.28 -29.25 -4.91
N ALA A 522 18.12 -30.24 -5.79
CA ALA A 522 19.12 -30.60 -6.79
C ALA A 522 19.41 -29.45 -7.78
N ARG A 523 18.41 -28.62 -8.10
CA ARG A 523 18.58 -27.50 -9.03
C ARG A 523 19.28 -26.32 -8.34
N ALA A 524 18.84 -25.95 -7.15
CA ALA A 524 19.41 -24.86 -6.37
C ALA A 524 20.82 -25.17 -5.87
N LYS A 525 21.17 -26.44 -5.62
CA LYS A 525 22.55 -26.90 -5.38
C LYS A 525 23.51 -26.43 -6.47
N LYS A 526 23.12 -26.49 -7.75
CA LYS A 526 23.97 -26.02 -8.87
C LYS A 526 24.27 -24.52 -8.77
N SER A 527 23.27 -23.72 -8.42
CA SER A 527 23.43 -22.28 -8.19
C SER A 527 24.33 -21.99 -6.99
N MET A 528 24.18 -22.75 -5.89
CA MET A 528 25.05 -22.61 -4.72
C MET A 528 26.51 -22.99 -5.03
N LEU A 529 26.72 -24.09 -5.76
CA LEU A 529 28.04 -24.51 -6.23
C LEU A 529 28.68 -23.45 -7.13
N ALA A 530 27.91 -22.82 -8.02
CA ALA A 530 28.40 -21.72 -8.85
C ALA A 530 28.83 -20.50 -8.00
N LEU A 531 28.05 -20.14 -6.98
CA LEU A 531 28.44 -19.08 -6.04
C LEU A 531 29.72 -19.46 -5.28
N VAL A 532 29.84 -20.68 -4.77
CA VAL A 532 31.06 -21.17 -4.11
C VAL A 532 32.28 -21.08 -5.02
N LYS A 533 32.15 -21.49 -6.30
CA LYS A 533 33.22 -21.35 -7.31
C LYS A 533 33.66 -19.89 -7.46
N ILE A 534 32.70 -18.96 -7.53
CA ILE A 534 32.97 -17.52 -7.61
C ILE A 534 33.72 -17.02 -6.37
N LEU A 535 33.23 -17.37 -5.17
CA LEU A 535 33.83 -16.94 -3.90
C LEU A 535 35.26 -17.46 -3.74
N LYS A 536 35.51 -18.74 -4.08
CA LYS A 536 36.84 -19.34 -4.07
C LYS A 536 37.79 -18.69 -5.06
N ALA A 537 37.36 -18.48 -6.31
CA ALA A 537 38.20 -17.85 -7.32
C ALA A 537 38.58 -16.40 -6.97
N ALA A 538 37.70 -15.70 -6.24
CA ALA A 538 37.96 -14.36 -5.73
C ALA A 538 38.74 -14.31 -4.41
N GLY A 539 39.11 -15.46 -3.83
CA GLY A 539 39.84 -15.56 -2.57
C GLY A 539 39.04 -15.04 -1.36
N VAL A 540 37.71 -15.20 -1.36
CA VAL A 540 36.87 -14.80 -0.23
C VAL A 540 36.98 -15.86 0.88
N SER A 541 37.20 -15.42 2.13
CA SER A 541 37.21 -16.29 3.31
C SER A 541 35.79 -16.52 3.81
N PHE A 542 35.27 -17.74 3.68
CA PHE A 542 33.93 -18.10 4.14
C PHE A 542 33.87 -19.51 4.73
N GLY A 543 32.88 -19.75 5.60
CA GLY A 543 32.52 -21.06 6.15
C GLY A 543 31.01 -21.27 6.17
N ILE A 544 30.56 -22.47 6.52
CA ILE A 544 29.14 -22.83 6.65
C ILE A 544 28.81 -23.35 8.07
N LEU A 545 27.54 -23.31 8.44
CA LEU A 545 27.06 -23.93 9.69
C LEU A 545 26.94 -25.47 9.59
N GLY A 546 26.88 -26.03 8.38
CA GLY A 546 26.75 -27.48 8.19
C GLY A 546 25.44 -28.00 8.78
N GLU A 547 25.52 -29.05 9.57
CA GLU A 547 24.39 -29.72 10.24
C GLU A 547 23.70 -28.85 11.29
N GLU A 548 24.35 -27.80 11.79
CA GLU A 548 23.78 -26.87 12.78
C GLU A 548 22.85 -25.82 12.14
N GLU A 549 22.82 -25.70 10.81
CA GLU A 549 21.95 -24.74 10.13
C GLU A 549 20.48 -25.22 10.09
N GLN A 550 19.58 -24.36 10.56
CA GLN A 550 18.14 -24.57 10.50
C GLN A 550 17.54 -23.78 9.32
N CYS A 551 16.30 -24.07 8.92
CA CYS A 551 15.63 -23.25 7.91
C CYS A 551 15.50 -21.78 8.35
N CYS A 552 15.57 -20.86 7.38
CA CYS A 552 15.42 -19.42 7.63
C CYS A 552 14.03 -18.99 8.17
N GLY A 553 13.02 -19.87 8.17
CA GLY A 553 11.69 -19.58 8.71
C GLY A 553 10.73 -18.80 7.80
N ASP A 554 11.16 -18.31 6.62
CA ASP A 554 10.33 -17.45 5.74
C ASP A 554 8.93 -18.03 5.45
N SER A 555 8.86 -19.22 4.86
CA SER A 555 7.58 -19.80 4.41
C SER A 555 6.65 -20.13 5.58
N LEU A 556 7.19 -20.55 6.73
CA LEU A 556 6.40 -20.82 7.94
C LEU A 556 5.65 -19.57 8.40
N ARG A 557 6.36 -18.44 8.55
CA ARG A 557 5.74 -17.18 9.00
C ARG A 557 4.66 -16.68 8.05
N ARG A 558 4.87 -16.80 6.74
CA ARG A 558 3.90 -16.33 5.72
C ARG A 558 2.70 -17.25 5.58
N MET A 559 2.84 -18.52 5.92
CA MET A 559 1.72 -19.46 6.02
C MET A 559 1.00 -19.34 7.37
N GLY A 560 1.62 -18.76 8.38
CA GLY A 560 0.99 -18.47 9.67
C GLY A 560 1.51 -19.30 10.83
N ASN A 561 2.43 -20.25 10.61
CA ASN A 561 3.03 -21.05 11.67
C ASN A 561 4.16 -20.27 12.36
N GLU A 562 3.78 -19.33 13.23
CA GLU A 562 4.71 -18.40 13.87
C GLU A 562 5.57 -19.11 14.94
N TYR A 563 5.01 -20.06 15.68
CA TYR A 563 5.71 -20.78 16.74
C TYR A 563 6.90 -21.55 16.18
N LEU A 564 6.67 -22.43 15.19
CA LEU A 564 7.74 -23.20 14.58
C LEU A 564 8.75 -22.28 13.88
N ALA A 565 8.30 -21.21 13.24
CA ALA A 565 9.21 -20.24 12.63
C ALA A 565 10.14 -19.60 13.66
N GLN A 566 9.61 -19.18 14.80
CA GLN A 566 10.38 -18.55 15.85
C GLN A 566 11.43 -19.50 16.43
N MET A 567 11.07 -20.77 16.70
CA MET A 567 12.04 -21.76 17.19
C MET A 567 13.25 -21.91 16.25
N LEU A 568 12.99 -22.08 14.95
CA LEU A 568 14.06 -22.25 13.95
C LEU A 568 14.92 -20.99 13.79
N VAL A 569 14.31 -19.81 13.88
CA VAL A 569 15.02 -18.53 13.80
C VAL A 569 15.88 -18.31 15.04
N GLN A 570 15.35 -18.54 16.25
CA GLN A 570 16.09 -18.40 17.50
C GLN A 570 17.28 -19.36 17.56
N GLN A 571 17.09 -20.63 17.21
CA GLN A 571 18.19 -21.60 17.16
C GLN A 571 19.31 -21.15 16.21
N ASN A 572 18.95 -20.69 15.00
CA ASN A 572 19.92 -20.13 14.06
C ASN A 572 20.65 -18.91 14.65
N VAL A 573 19.94 -17.99 15.29
CA VAL A 573 20.52 -16.78 15.90
C VAL A 573 21.48 -17.14 17.02
N GLU A 574 21.10 -18.06 17.90
CA GLU A 574 21.94 -18.54 19.01
C GLU A 574 23.23 -19.16 18.49
N THR A 575 23.14 -20.09 17.52
CA THR A 575 24.31 -20.71 16.90
C THR A 575 25.22 -19.67 16.23
N MET A 576 24.66 -18.78 15.40
CA MET A 576 25.45 -17.75 14.71
C MET A 576 26.11 -16.75 15.68
N ASN A 577 25.40 -16.37 16.75
CA ASN A 577 25.95 -15.49 17.78
C ASN A 577 27.04 -16.21 18.59
N GLY A 578 26.87 -17.50 18.88
CA GLY A 578 27.86 -18.33 19.57
C GLY A 578 29.19 -18.41 18.82
N TYR A 579 29.14 -18.47 17.48
CA TYR A 579 30.33 -18.41 16.62
C TYR A 579 30.85 -16.98 16.35
N GLY A 580 30.21 -15.94 16.88
CA GLY A 580 30.62 -14.55 16.67
C GLY A 580 30.44 -14.06 15.22
N VAL A 581 29.49 -14.62 14.47
CA VAL A 581 29.22 -14.25 13.08
C VAL A 581 28.82 -12.78 12.97
N LYS A 582 29.47 -12.05 12.05
CA LYS A 582 29.19 -10.63 11.79
C LYS A 582 28.64 -10.37 10.38
N LYS A 583 29.13 -11.11 9.39
CA LYS A 583 28.77 -10.95 7.97
C LYS A 583 28.22 -12.26 7.43
N ILE A 584 27.13 -12.18 6.68
CA ILE A 584 26.45 -13.33 6.09
C ILE A 584 26.31 -13.12 4.58
N ILE A 585 26.75 -14.10 3.79
CA ILE A 585 26.42 -14.21 2.37
C ILE A 585 25.24 -15.17 2.23
N VAL A 586 24.22 -14.79 1.47
CA VAL A 586 23.04 -15.65 1.21
C VAL A 586 22.54 -15.48 -0.22
N ASN A 587 22.38 -16.60 -0.94
CA ASN A 587 21.93 -16.58 -2.34
C ASN A 587 20.40 -16.64 -2.51
N CYS A 588 19.67 -17.02 -1.46
CA CYS A 588 18.20 -17.06 -1.50
C CYS A 588 17.62 -15.68 -1.10
N PRO A 589 16.75 -15.05 -1.93
CA PRO A 589 16.09 -13.80 -1.57
C PRO A 589 15.18 -13.89 -0.34
N HIS A 590 14.57 -15.07 -0.11
CA HIS A 590 13.73 -15.31 1.06
C HIS A 590 14.58 -15.28 2.33
N GLY A 591 15.65 -16.07 2.35
CA GLY A 591 16.63 -16.06 3.44
C GLY A 591 17.26 -14.67 3.63
N TYR A 592 17.63 -13.98 2.54
CA TYR A 592 18.12 -12.60 2.61
C TYR A 592 17.15 -11.65 3.29
N ASN A 593 15.87 -11.71 2.92
CA ASN A 593 14.85 -10.86 3.54
C ASN A 593 14.70 -11.17 5.03
N THR A 594 14.59 -12.44 5.39
CA THR A 594 14.36 -12.85 6.78
C THR A 594 15.58 -12.55 7.66
N LEU A 595 16.79 -12.93 7.23
CA LEU A 595 18.04 -12.66 7.95
C LEU A 595 18.28 -11.15 8.14
N LYS A 596 17.99 -10.34 7.11
CA LYS A 596 18.26 -8.90 7.16
C LYS A 596 17.21 -8.12 7.95
N ASN A 597 15.94 -8.46 7.77
CA ASN A 597 14.83 -7.64 8.25
C ASN A 597 14.12 -8.23 9.48
N GLU A 598 14.15 -9.54 9.69
CA GLU A 598 13.35 -10.21 10.72
C GLU A 598 14.19 -10.80 11.86
N TYR A 599 15.35 -11.40 11.56
CA TYR A 599 16.27 -11.90 12.60
C TYR A 599 16.68 -10.84 13.64
N PRO A 600 16.77 -9.53 13.31
CA PRO A 600 17.04 -8.51 14.33
C PRO A 600 16.00 -8.44 15.44
N ASP A 601 14.76 -8.87 15.19
CA ASP A 601 13.70 -8.93 16.21
C ASP A 601 13.96 -10.06 17.23
N PHE A 602 14.80 -11.04 16.89
CA PHE A 602 15.22 -12.17 17.73
C PHE A 602 16.67 -12.04 18.23
N GLY A 603 17.29 -10.86 18.11
CA GLY A 603 18.67 -10.61 18.55
C GLY A 603 19.77 -10.92 17.51
N GLY A 604 19.41 -11.38 16.31
CA GLY A 604 20.36 -11.63 15.22
C GLY A 604 20.68 -10.37 14.42
N LYS A 605 21.83 -9.73 14.69
CA LYS A 605 22.26 -8.49 14.01
C LYS A 605 23.50 -8.73 13.15
N TYR A 606 23.29 -8.89 11.85
CA TYR A 606 24.35 -9.23 10.89
C TYR A 606 24.39 -8.26 9.69
N GLU A 607 25.57 -8.08 9.09
CA GLU A 607 25.68 -7.52 7.74
C GLU A 607 25.32 -8.61 6.73
N VAL A 608 24.08 -8.59 6.23
CA VAL A 608 23.58 -9.58 5.26
C VAL A 608 23.80 -9.08 3.84
N ILE A 609 24.55 -9.85 3.05
CA ILE A 609 24.93 -9.55 1.66
C ILE A 609 24.31 -10.61 0.75
N SER A 610 23.62 -10.18 -0.30
CA SER A 610 23.04 -11.11 -1.25
C SER A 610 24.09 -11.69 -2.20
N GLY A 611 23.81 -12.86 -2.78
CA GLY A 611 24.60 -13.42 -3.88
C GLY A 611 24.85 -12.41 -5.02
N PRO A 612 23.80 -11.77 -5.58
CA PRO A 612 23.99 -10.73 -6.58
C PRO A 612 24.83 -9.51 -6.12
N GLU A 613 24.70 -9.08 -4.86
CA GLU A 613 25.50 -7.99 -4.30
C GLU A 613 26.97 -8.35 -4.23
N ILE A 614 27.31 -9.54 -3.71
CA ILE A 614 28.71 -9.95 -3.58
C ILE A 614 29.33 -10.19 -4.95
N ILE A 615 28.61 -10.80 -5.90
CA ILE A 615 29.09 -10.99 -7.28
C ILE A 615 29.39 -9.64 -7.93
N ALA A 616 28.46 -8.69 -7.89
CA ALA A 616 28.67 -7.37 -8.46
C ALA A 616 29.83 -6.62 -7.81
N ARG A 617 30.04 -6.79 -6.49
CA ARG A 617 31.18 -6.23 -5.76
C ARG A 617 32.50 -6.84 -6.23
N LEU A 618 32.60 -8.16 -6.30
CA LEU A 618 33.81 -8.87 -6.71
C LEU A 618 34.23 -8.56 -8.15
N ILE A 619 33.27 -8.41 -9.06
CA ILE A 619 33.53 -7.96 -10.43
C ILE A 619 34.07 -6.53 -10.43
N LYS A 620 33.40 -5.62 -9.73
CA LYS A 620 33.81 -4.20 -9.64
C LYS A 620 35.22 -4.04 -9.06
N ASP A 621 35.56 -4.87 -8.09
CA ASP A 621 36.86 -4.86 -7.41
C ASP A 621 37.96 -5.59 -8.22
N ASN A 622 37.67 -5.99 -9.47
CA ASN A 622 38.57 -6.73 -10.37
C ASN A 622 39.09 -8.06 -9.78
N LYS A 623 38.36 -8.66 -8.83
CA LYS A 623 38.69 -9.97 -8.25
C LYS A 623 38.25 -11.13 -9.13
N LEU A 624 37.42 -10.87 -10.13
CA LEU A 624 36.93 -11.86 -11.09
C LEU A 624 37.30 -11.42 -12.50
N LYS A 625 37.86 -12.34 -13.29
CA LYS A 625 38.10 -12.15 -14.73
C LYS A 625 37.03 -12.93 -15.49
N LEU A 626 36.22 -12.23 -16.25
CA LEU A 626 35.18 -12.83 -17.10
C LEU A 626 35.69 -12.86 -18.53
N LYS A 627 35.76 -14.06 -19.12
CA LYS A 627 36.31 -14.31 -20.47
C LYS A 627 35.26 -14.84 -21.46
N GLY A 628 34.19 -15.49 -20.99
CA GLY A 628 33.12 -16.07 -21.82
C GLY A 628 31.89 -15.16 -22.01
N GLY A 629 30.88 -15.67 -22.74
CA GLY A 629 29.52 -15.08 -22.81
C GLY A 629 29.06 -14.54 -24.18
N LYS A 630 29.84 -14.71 -25.25
CA LYS A 630 29.56 -14.09 -26.56
C LYS A 630 28.19 -14.45 -27.12
N GLY A 631 27.33 -13.45 -27.29
CA GLY A 631 26.16 -13.47 -28.19
C GLY A 631 24.82 -13.90 -27.58
N LYS A 632 24.77 -14.34 -26.31
CA LYS A 632 23.54 -14.90 -25.74
C LYS A 632 22.51 -13.82 -25.37
N LYS A 633 21.30 -13.95 -25.90
CA LYS A 633 20.14 -13.13 -25.52
C LYS A 633 19.49 -13.67 -24.26
N LEU A 634 19.33 -12.84 -23.24
CA LEU A 634 18.68 -13.27 -22.00
C LEU A 634 17.64 -12.28 -21.51
N THR A 635 16.61 -12.79 -20.82
CA THR A 635 15.72 -11.97 -19.98
C THR A 635 16.10 -12.12 -18.51
N PHE A 636 15.79 -11.12 -17.68
CA PHE A 636 16.03 -11.19 -16.24
C PHE A 636 14.72 -11.07 -15.44
N HIS A 637 14.51 -11.98 -14.49
CA HIS A 637 13.40 -11.91 -13.55
C HIS A 637 13.81 -11.28 -12.22
N ASP A 638 13.24 -10.11 -11.93
CA ASP A 638 13.35 -9.48 -10.62
C ASP A 638 12.57 -10.26 -9.55
N SER A 639 13.30 -10.91 -8.64
CA SER A 639 12.73 -11.52 -7.44
C SER A 639 12.00 -10.47 -6.59
N CYS A 640 10.86 -10.87 -6.02
CA CYS A 640 10.05 -9.99 -5.18
C CYS A 640 10.81 -9.51 -3.95
N TYR A 641 11.55 -10.41 -3.28
CA TYR A 641 12.27 -10.10 -2.04
C TYR A 641 13.55 -9.30 -2.28
N TYR A 642 14.30 -9.51 -3.36
CA TYR A 642 15.39 -8.60 -3.70
C TYR A 642 14.85 -7.24 -4.16
N GLY A 643 13.91 -7.23 -5.10
CA GLY A 643 13.38 -6.01 -5.71
C GLY A 643 12.46 -5.19 -4.79
N ARG A 644 11.19 -5.58 -4.70
CA ARG A 644 10.16 -4.76 -4.01
C ARG A 644 10.37 -4.64 -2.51
N TYR A 645 10.96 -5.65 -1.89
CA TYR A 645 11.26 -5.61 -0.47
C TYR A 645 12.56 -4.83 -0.22
N ASN A 646 13.67 -5.26 -0.81
CA ASN A 646 15.00 -4.75 -0.43
C ASN A 646 15.60 -3.71 -1.40
N ASN A 647 14.86 -3.28 -2.44
CA ASN A 647 15.27 -2.30 -3.45
C ASN A 647 16.57 -2.66 -4.20
N LEU A 648 16.86 -3.96 -4.28
CA LEU A 648 18.03 -4.54 -4.91
C LEU A 648 17.69 -4.87 -6.36
N PHE A 649 17.82 -3.86 -7.21
CA PHE A 649 17.50 -3.94 -8.64
C PHE A 649 18.72 -3.69 -9.53
N LYS A 650 19.71 -2.93 -9.05
CA LYS A 650 20.83 -2.46 -9.87
C LYS A 650 21.96 -3.49 -9.89
N GLU A 651 22.23 -4.08 -8.74
CA GLU A 651 23.32 -5.02 -8.49
C GLU A 651 23.18 -6.29 -9.35
N PRO A 652 21.97 -6.91 -9.48
CA PRO A 652 21.77 -8.06 -10.35
C PRO A 652 22.04 -7.71 -11.82
N ARG A 653 21.56 -6.54 -12.27
CA ARG A 653 21.79 -6.07 -13.65
C ARG A 653 23.25 -5.77 -13.92
N LYS A 654 23.96 -5.15 -12.97
CA LYS A 654 25.40 -4.92 -13.09
C LYS A 654 26.18 -6.23 -13.20
N ALA A 655 25.84 -7.24 -12.41
CA ALA A 655 26.48 -8.56 -12.50
C ALA A 655 26.26 -9.19 -13.89
N ILE A 656 25.02 -9.17 -14.38
CA ILE A 656 24.66 -9.69 -15.71
C ILE A 656 25.35 -8.92 -16.84
N ASP A 657 25.27 -7.58 -16.82
CA ASP A 657 25.79 -6.71 -17.88
C ASP A 657 27.33 -6.69 -17.92
N SER A 658 28.00 -7.21 -16.88
CA SER A 658 29.46 -7.35 -16.85
C SER A 658 29.95 -8.61 -17.58
N VAL A 659 29.08 -9.56 -17.89
CA VAL A 659 29.42 -10.76 -18.64
C VAL A 659 29.64 -10.39 -20.12
N PRO A 660 30.85 -10.60 -20.68
CA PRO A 660 31.16 -10.19 -22.05
C PRO A 660 30.19 -10.78 -23.07
N GLY A 661 29.57 -9.93 -23.91
CA GLY A 661 28.75 -10.36 -25.04
C GLY A 661 27.32 -10.80 -24.71
N VAL A 662 26.88 -10.72 -23.45
CA VAL A 662 25.48 -10.91 -23.05
C VAL A 662 24.61 -9.74 -23.52
N ILE A 663 23.45 -10.06 -24.08
CA ILE A 663 22.42 -9.07 -24.44
C ILE A 663 21.21 -9.25 -23.53
N ARG A 664 21.06 -8.38 -22.54
CA ARG A 664 19.89 -8.38 -21.64
C ARG A 664 18.68 -7.71 -22.28
N LEU A 665 17.64 -8.49 -22.52
CA LEU A 665 16.32 -8.09 -23.00
C LEU A 665 15.38 -7.92 -21.80
N GLU A 666 15.01 -6.70 -21.47
CA GLU A 666 14.08 -6.46 -20.36
C GLU A 666 12.64 -6.85 -20.73
N MET A 667 11.98 -7.56 -19.82
CA MET A 667 10.53 -7.82 -19.91
C MET A 667 9.75 -6.53 -19.63
N ASP A 668 8.53 -6.40 -20.17
CA ASP A 668 7.71 -5.19 -19.96
C ASP A 668 7.33 -4.99 -18.49
N LYS A 669 7.00 -6.10 -17.80
CA LYS A 669 6.83 -6.14 -16.35
C LYS A 669 8.16 -6.49 -15.67
N ASN A 670 8.97 -5.46 -15.41
CA ASN A 670 10.26 -5.55 -14.72
C ASN A 670 10.32 -4.63 -13.48
N MET A 671 11.43 -4.70 -12.74
CA MET A 671 11.73 -3.83 -11.61
C MET A 671 10.58 -3.83 -10.58
N ARG A 672 10.12 -2.64 -10.17
CA ARG A 672 9.00 -2.46 -9.23
C ARG A 672 7.68 -3.03 -9.76
N LYS A 673 7.51 -3.07 -11.09
CA LYS A 673 6.34 -3.63 -11.79
C LYS A 673 6.50 -5.12 -12.16
N SER A 674 7.55 -5.80 -11.68
CA SER A 674 7.81 -7.22 -11.98
C SER A 674 6.63 -8.12 -11.59
N PHE A 675 6.19 -8.97 -12.52
CA PHE A 675 5.14 -9.95 -12.24
C PHE A 675 5.74 -11.14 -11.46
N CYS A 676 5.05 -11.62 -10.42
CA CYS A 676 5.56 -12.67 -9.53
C CYS A 676 5.73 -14.01 -10.26
N CYS A 677 6.72 -14.81 -9.84
CA CYS A 677 6.89 -16.18 -10.33
C CYS A 677 5.81 -17.15 -9.81
N GLY A 678 5.18 -16.86 -8.67
CA GLY A 678 4.13 -17.70 -8.06
C GLY A 678 4.51 -18.38 -6.75
N ALA A 679 5.79 -18.56 -6.43
CA ALA A 679 6.24 -19.38 -5.29
C ALA A 679 6.15 -18.72 -3.90
N GLY A 680 6.07 -17.39 -3.82
CA GLY A 680 6.11 -16.67 -2.54
C GLY A 680 4.92 -16.94 -1.62
N GLY A 681 4.99 -16.49 -0.37
CA GLY A 681 3.88 -16.60 0.58
C GLY A 681 3.49 -18.02 0.96
N GLY A 682 4.40 -18.99 0.80
CA GLY A 682 4.15 -20.43 1.03
C GLY A 682 3.64 -21.20 -0.19
N ARG A 683 3.35 -20.52 -1.31
CA ARG A 683 2.75 -21.14 -2.50
C ARG A 683 3.62 -22.16 -3.22
N ASN A 684 4.94 -22.17 -2.98
CA ASN A 684 5.83 -23.22 -3.48
C ASN A 684 5.45 -24.62 -2.97
N TRP A 685 4.73 -24.70 -1.86
CA TRP A 685 4.40 -25.93 -1.14
C TRP A 685 2.93 -26.31 -1.25
N LEU A 686 2.14 -25.51 -1.98
CA LEU A 686 0.71 -25.65 -2.08
C LEU A 686 0.34 -25.78 -3.55
N GLU A 687 -0.51 -26.75 -3.84
CA GLU A 687 -1.01 -26.92 -5.21
C GLU A 687 -1.85 -25.73 -5.64
N GLU A 688 -1.81 -25.48 -6.95
CA GLU A 688 -2.54 -24.41 -7.62
C GLU A 688 -3.70 -25.00 -8.40
N GLU A 689 -4.91 -24.50 -8.14
CA GLU A 689 -6.06 -24.84 -8.97
C GLU A 689 -5.85 -24.26 -10.37
N VAL A 690 -6.02 -25.10 -11.38
CA VAL A 690 -5.89 -24.77 -12.79
C VAL A 690 -7.12 -25.30 -13.51
N GLU A 691 -7.91 -24.39 -14.06
CA GLU A 691 -9.13 -24.68 -14.81
C GLU A 691 -9.15 -23.75 -16.03
N PRO A 692 -8.40 -24.07 -17.10
CA PRO A 692 -8.22 -23.18 -18.25
C PRO A 692 -9.54 -22.82 -18.94
N GLU A 693 -10.51 -23.74 -18.95
CA GLU A 693 -11.87 -23.54 -19.43
C GLU A 693 -12.67 -22.49 -18.64
N LYS A 694 -12.30 -22.26 -17.37
CA LYS A 694 -12.84 -21.18 -16.52
C LYS A 694 -11.93 -19.95 -16.51
N GLY A 695 -10.85 -19.95 -17.29
CA GLY A 695 -9.87 -18.86 -17.35
C GLY A 695 -8.93 -18.81 -16.13
N ILE A 696 -8.73 -19.93 -15.44
CA ILE A 696 -7.82 -20.04 -14.29
C ILE A 696 -6.52 -20.69 -14.76
N TYR A 697 -5.42 -19.93 -14.75
CA TYR A 697 -4.11 -20.34 -15.29
C TYR A 697 -3.04 -20.36 -14.21
N ARG A 698 -1.89 -21.02 -14.46
CA ARG A 698 -0.76 -20.93 -13.52
C ARG A 698 -0.05 -19.57 -13.56
N ILE A 699 0.34 -19.07 -12.39
CA ILE A 699 1.09 -17.80 -12.26
C ILE A 699 2.45 -17.89 -12.97
N ASN A 700 3.17 -19.00 -12.79
CA ASN A 700 4.49 -19.18 -13.41
C ASN A 700 4.40 -19.26 -14.93
N GLU A 701 3.48 -20.02 -15.49
CA GLU A 701 3.28 -20.11 -16.94
C GLU A 701 3.01 -18.73 -17.57
N THR A 702 2.13 -17.95 -16.94
CA THR A 702 1.84 -16.57 -17.37
C THR A 702 3.11 -15.70 -17.34
N ARG A 703 3.97 -15.91 -16.33
CA ARG A 703 5.25 -15.20 -16.24
C ARG A 703 6.25 -15.68 -17.30
N VAL A 704 6.27 -16.97 -17.62
CA VAL A 704 7.09 -17.54 -18.69
C VAL A 704 6.68 -16.96 -20.05
N ASP A 705 5.39 -16.80 -20.33
CA ASP A 705 4.91 -16.14 -21.57
C ASP A 705 5.47 -14.71 -21.72
N MET A 706 5.50 -13.95 -20.62
CA MET A 706 6.10 -12.62 -20.62
C MET A 706 7.60 -12.65 -20.94
N ALA A 707 8.32 -13.66 -20.45
CA ALA A 707 9.74 -13.83 -20.75
C ALA A 707 9.96 -14.25 -22.21
N LEU A 708 9.22 -15.25 -22.67
CA LEU A 708 9.29 -15.78 -24.04
C LEU A 708 8.90 -14.75 -25.10
N SER A 709 8.04 -13.76 -24.77
CA SER A 709 7.69 -12.66 -25.68
C SER A 709 8.89 -11.85 -26.19
N LYS A 710 10.03 -11.92 -25.50
CA LYS A 710 11.28 -11.25 -25.89
C LYS A 710 12.21 -12.15 -26.71
N ASN A 711 11.84 -13.40 -26.99
CA ASN A 711 12.65 -14.42 -27.65
C ASN A 711 14.06 -14.59 -27.05
N PRO A 712 14.19 -14.85 -25.73
CA PRO A 712 15.49 -15.12 -25.12
C PRO A 712 15.98 -16.54 -25.39
N GLU A 713 17.30 -16.73 -25.31
CA GLU A 713 17.95 -18.03 -25.18
C GLU A 713 18.09 -18.44 -23.71
N ILE A 714 18.16 -17.45 -22.81
CA ILE A 714 18.28 -17.67 -21.36
C ILE A 714 17.24 -16.84 -20.60
N ILE A 715 16.57 -17.46 -19.62
CA ILE A 715 15.85 -16.75 -18.57
C ILE A 715 16.71 -16.77 -17.31
N CYS A 716 17.23 -15.60 -16.95
CA CYS A 716 18.08 -15.43 -15.78
C CYS A 716 17.24 -15.05 -14.55
N THR A 717 17.49 -15.70 -13.41
CA THR A 717 16.88 -15.35 -12.13
C THR A 717 17.96 -15.23 -11.04
N ALA A 718 17.57 -14.77 -9.85
CA ALA A 718 18.45 -14.69 -8.69
C ALA A 718 17.80 -15.34 -7.46
N CYS A 719 17.02 -16.39 -7.67
CA CYS A 719 16.20 -16.97 -6.63
C CYS A 719 15.96 -18.45 -6.89
N PRO A 720 16.27 -19.36 -5.95
CA PRO A 720 16.10 -20.79 -6.16
C PRO A 720 14.65 -21.15 -6.49
N PHE A 721 13.66 -20.57 -5.79
CA PHE A 721 12.26 -20.83 -6.11
C PHE A 721 11.84 -20.25 -7.46
N CYS A 722 12.39 -19.11 -7.88
CA CYS A 722 12.10 -18.61 -9.22
C CYS A 722 12.67 -19.53 -10.30
N LEU A 723 13.87 -20.10 -10.10
CA LEU A 723 14.45 -21.09 -11.03
C LEU A 723 13.47 -22.23 -11.26
N THR A 724 13.00 -22.88 -10.19
CA THR A 724 12.02 -23.96 -10.25
C THR A 724 10.75 -23.52 -10.98
N MET A 725 10.15 -22.38 -10.61
CA MET A 725 8.92 -21.92 -11.24
C MET A 725 9.07 -21.64 -12.74
N PHE A 726 10.21 -21.11 -13.18
CA PHE A 726 10.47 -20.86 -14.61
C PHE A 726 10.77 -22.16 -15.37
N GLU A 727 11.52 -23.10 -14.78
CA GLU A 727 11.76 -24.41 -15.39
C GLU A 727 10.46 -25.19 -15.57
N ASP A 728 9.62 -25.24 -14.53
CA ASP A 728 8.32 -25.92 -14.60
C ASP A 728 7.40 -25.23 -15.60
N GLY A 729 7.41 -23.90 -15.66
CA GLY A 729 6.62 -23.15 -16.63
C GLY A 729 7.10 -23.31 -18.08
N LEU A 730 8.41 -23.55 -18.31
CA LEU A 730 8.94 -23.88 -19.64
C LEU A 730 8.58 -25.30 -20.06
N LYS A 731 8.68 -26.27 -19.14
CA LYS A 731 8.24 -27.67 -19.38
C LYS A 731 6.77 -27.73 -19.74
N ALA A 732 5.92 -27.02 -19.00
CA ALA A 732 4.48 -26.92 -19.31
C ALA A 732 4.19 -26.32 -20.70
N LYS A 733 5.15 -25.60 -21.30
CA LYS A 733 5.04 -24.98 -22.62
C LYS A 733 5.88 -25.66 -23.70
N GLU A 734 6.54 -26.77 -23.38
CA GLU A 734 7.41 -27.53 -24.29
C GLU A 734 8.50 -26.65 -24.91
N LYS A 735 9.18 -25.84 -24.07
CA LYS A 735 10.26 -24.90 -24.47
C LYS A 735 11.59 -25.12 -23.75
N GLU A 736 11.67 -26.10 -22.87
CA GLU A 736 12.85 -26.42 -22.06
C GLU A 736 14.10 -26.75 -22.89
N ASP A 737 13.92 -27.30 -24.10
CA ASP A 737 15.03 -27.60 -25.02
C ASP A 737 15.56 -26.35 -25.74
N LYS A 738 14.77 -25.28 -25.79
CA LYS A 738 15.07 -24.05 -26.56
C LYS A 738 15.57 -22.92 -25.68
N VAL A 739 15.12 -22.86 -24.43
CA VAL A 739 15.41 -21.75 -23.51
C VAL A 739 15.91 -22.32 -22.19
N LYS A 740 17.11 -21.89 -21.77
CA LYS A 740 17.71 -22.33 -20.50
C LYS A 740 17.33 -21.40 -19.35
N VAL A 741 17.13 -21.94 -18.15
CA VAL A 741 16.92 -21.15 -16.94
C VAL A 741 18.18 -21.20 -16.09
N LEU A 742 18.79 -20.04 -15.84
CA LEU A 742 20.05 -19.93 -15.10
C LEU A 742 19.93 -18.96 -13.92
N ASP A 743 20.60 -19.29 -12.82
CA ASP A 743 20.86 -18.30 -11.78
C ASP A 743 21.95 -17.31 -12.21
N ILE A 744 21.96 -16.11 -11.64
CA ILE A 744 23.05 -15.14 -11.86
C ILE A 744 24.40 -15.74 -11.50
N ALA A 745 24.50 -16.52 -10.42
CA ALA A 745 25.75 -17.15 -10.04
C ALA A 745 26.25 -18.14 -11.11
N GLU A 746 25.35 -18.92 -11.72
CA GLU A 746 25.70 -19.84 -12.82
C GLU A 746 26.16 -19.06 -14.05
N LEU A 747 25.42 -18.02 -14.44
CA LEU A 747 25.79 -17.17 -15.58
C LEU A 747 27.20 -16.58 -15.43
N VAL A 748 27.53 -16.09 -14.23
CA VAL A 748 28.84 -15.49 -13.97
C VAL A 748 29.94 -16.56 -13.85
N ALA A 749 29.66 -17.68 -13.19
CA ALA A 749 30.62 -18.78 -13.06
C ALA A 749 30.99 -19.39 -14.41
N ASP A 750 30.01 -19.56 -15.31
CA ASP A 750 30.24 -20.03 -16.68
C ASP A 750 31.13 -19.03 -17.44
N ALA A 751 30.92 -17.73 -17.26
CA ALA A 751 31.73 -16.69 -17.90
C ALA A 751 33.17 -16.59 -17.37
N MET A 752 33.47 -17.18 -16.20
CA MET A 752 34.83 -17.26 -15.67
C MET A 752 35.67 -18.36 -16.34
N MET A 753 35.03 -19.37 -16.95
CA MET A 753 35.72 -20.45 -17.65
C MET A 753 36.00 -20.04 -19.11
N GLU A 754 37.15 -20.46 -19.66
CA GLU A 754 37.42 -20.31 -21.10
C GLU A 754 36.43 -21.18 -21.89
N ASP A 755 35.94 -20.64 -23.02
CA ASP A 755 34.97 -21.30 -23.90
C ASP A 755 35.38 -22.77 -24.11
N ALA A 756 34.52 -23.71 -23.68
CA ALA A 756 34.63 -25.09 -24.13
C ALA A 756 34.53 -25.04 -25.67
N PRO A 757 35.44 -25.69 -26.41
CA PRO A 757 35.38 -25.69 -27.87
C PRO A 757 34.02 -26.23 -28.29
N ASP A 758 33.40 -25.54 -29.23
CA ASP A 758 32.14 -25.94 -29.86
C ASP A 758 32.20 -27.44 -30.16
N ALA A 759 31.21 -28.20 -29.68
CA ALA A 759 31.08 -29.59 -30.01
C ALA A 759 30.97 -29.69 -31.54
N GLU A 760 32.06 -30.14 -32.17
CA GLU A 760 32.10 -30.46 -33.58
C GLU A 760 30.93 -31.40 -33.89
N THR A 761 30.13 -30.99 -34.87
CA THR A 761 29.12 -31.84 -35.48
C THR A 761 29.87 -32.98 -36.19
N PRO A 762 29.57 -34.26 -35.91
CA PRO A 762 30.14 -35.34 -36.70
C PRO A 762 29.57 -35.23 -38.13
N GLU A 763 30.46 -35.27 -39.12
CA GLU A 763 30.15 -35.31 -40.57
C GLU A 763 29.17 -36.42 -40.97
#